data_AF-A0A2B4SDK2-F1
#
_entry.id   AF-A0A2B4SDK2-F1
#
_cell.length_a   1.000
_cell.length_b   1.000
_cell.length_c   1.000
_cell.angle_alpha   90.00
_cell.angle_beta   90.00
_cell.angle_gamma   90.00
#
_symmetry.space_group_name_H-M   'P 1'
#
loop_
_entity.id
_entity.type
_entity.pdbx_description
1 polymer ?
#
loop_
_entity_poly.entity_id
_entity_poly.type
_entity_poly.pdbx_seq_one_letter_code
_entity_poly.pdbx_strand_id
1 'polypeptide(L)'
;MKSEKQADGGLRGKSTSRDGGYGWVVCCGTFIVNFVVFGIHNSFGVVYVNLLDDLQLGEMQTASIGAMAMGLNFFFGPISSALCDRFGCRVVSFAGALLSVSGLFLTSFIQEVHKMYVTYGLVWGVGSSFSFVSSIVVLGEYFNKRLALANGIATSGSGVGSLVAGPVINYLLGSVGWKNSMRILSAFAGLLWFAAMIFKPKKNLQSTGQRRERTKLFDTSIWKNKAYVLWVTTVAVFQFGYLIPFIHLVKYAEDLGVPKSKGAWLIGFLSITSTLGRVVFGKISDLKFVNRLYMYQFSIFSIGLTTLLCPLAKNYAGLVSYTLIFGFFDGCFVGQVAVITADVVGHDKLSQAVGNMFGTLAIPMSLGPPLAGWLHEAFGTYDKAFYIAGSVAIFSSLLIFGVNYMIRKQFTEREIEEQLGLKSDTSLSVSEAETASDSAYKDTESKPMLEEEEYVAVNKFCKLHCALRTSKALLVILQIAKLGCSSSNAAKPAADRNAQTRDDENDNNQAAMTAPKINFPAENSPQRAKSSGSLNIRAKVVPLKPGRSLMDWIRLGKSGQDLAGTGGLVQAVTEEELSKHNKEQDAWISIRGRVYNMTPYLEYHPGGIPEIMRGVGRDATDLFDETHKWVNAESMLEKCFIGPLKRSNVVKKAKPSRTGSGNSLNVSSGSLRSHNSLFVPSAQVDGFAVPVPPQKSQDPRYDWYQNEKIITISVFTRKKDVQVEDVILELKGGKEFDAIFLLGEKSFRIHLAFSNLISHQQVRLSGESGKIDILLTKEVAGVQWTELGQGLPGNNSFKLHKERDSRLWDCRVISVDSVTHNCKLFCCEFPNGVIMRIPVGRHIHLTRDVEGMQISRPYTVVLPSLQVDQSEREFDGRRFYLMIKLYPEGTLTPTLNPVVAGDTLQIAEYSGDFKDTRLNEAKEIFLIAAGTGFTPMIRLIRRTVMENSSVEKSVKLLFANRQEKDILWKQQLDELSDIASPRFQVFYTVTQTTPEWEGYEGRVSMEMLLEILPPPPSADTERELFIGVCGPDAFTHHIVSMLKDLSYTGRMIHAFLA
;
A
#
# COMPACT_ATOMS: atom_id res chain seq x y z
N MET A 1 -32.93 15.52 -52.24
CA MET A 1 -34.19 14.76 -52.44
C MET A 1 -34.86 14.51 -51.09
N LYS A 2 -36.06 13.92 -51.06
CA LYS A 2 -36.69 13.40 -49.83
C LYS A 2 -36.18 11.98 -49.54
N SER A 3 -36.38 11.52 -48.29
CA SER A 3 -35.75 10.37 -47.61
C SER A 3 -34.30 10.61 -47.18
N GLU A 4 -33.86 10.22 -45.97
CA GLU A 4 -34.55 9.46 -44.90
C GLU A 4 -34.68 10.28 -43.61
N LYS A 5 -35.78 10.09 -42.86
CA LYS A 5 -35.99 10.77 -41.57
C LYS A 5 -36.79 9.94 -40.56
N GLN A 6 -36.49 8.64 -40.46
CA GLN A 6 -37.02 7.74 -39.42
C GLN A 6 -36.22 6.42 -39.39
N ALA A 7 -35.26 6.30 -38.44
CA ALA A 7 -34.81 5.05 -37.78
C ALA A 7 -33.36 5.16 -37.23
N ASP A 8 -33.16 5.84 -36.09
CA ASP A 8 -32.53 5.15 -34.96
C ASP A 8 -32.95 5.76 -33.61
N GLY A 9 -33.98 5.18 -33.01
CA GLY A 9 -34.40 5.45 -31.62
C GLY A 9 -33.67 4.57 -30.61
N GLY A 10 -32.50 4.03 -30.97
CA GLY A 10 -31.79 2.95 -30.29
C GLY A 10 -31.10 3.32 -28.98
N LEU A 11 -31.90 3.51 -27.93
CA LEU A 11 -31.54 3.27 -26.52
C LEU A 11 -30.06 3.52 -26.16
N ARG A 12 -29.65 4.79 -26.01
CA ARG A 12 -28.40 5.18 -25.33
C ARG A 12 -28.40 4.62 -23.89
N GLY A 13 -27.86 3.42 -23.72
CA GLY A 13 -27.77 2.75 -22.44
C GLY A 13 -26.79 3.51 -21.52
N LYS A 14 -27.33 4.23 -20.54
CA LYS A 14 -26.53 4.89 -19.49
C LYS A 14 -25.56 3.88 -18.88
N SER A 15 -24.26 4.07 -19.08
CA SER A 15 -23.25 3.31 -18.35
C SER A 15 -23.43 3.62 -16.86
N THR A 16 -23.79 2.59 -16.09
CA THR A 16 -23.99 2.76 -14.65
C THR A 16 -22.62 2.92 -14.00
N SER A 17 -22.30 4.15 -13.60
CA SER A 17 -21.08 4.47 -12.85
C SER A 17 -20.95 3.54 -11.66
N ARG A 18 -19.84 2.78 -11.59
CA ARG A 18 -19.48 2.02 -10.39
C ARG A 18 -19.45 2.94 -9.17
N ASP A 19 -19.77 2.38 -8.00
CA ASP A 19 -19.87 3.10 -6.72
C ASP A 19 -21.03 4.12 -6.59
N GLY A 20 -21.98 4.15 -7.52
CA GLY A 20 -23.11 5.07 -7.52
C GLY A 20 -24.40 4.57 -8.17
N GLY A 21 -25.43 5.40 -8.13
CA GLY A 21 -26.72 5.16 -8.80
C GLY A 21 -27.35 3.81 -8.46
N TYR A 22 -27.58 2.98 -9.49
CA TYR A 22 -28.26 1.69 -9.35
C TYR A 22 -27.53 0.69 -8.45
N GLY A 23 -26.22 0.86 -8.19
CA GLY A 23 -25.49 0.04 -7.23
C GLY A 23 -26.10 0.07 -5.83
N TRP A 24 -26.65 1.21 -5.40
CA TRP A 24 -27.33 1.31 -4.09
C TRP A 24 -28.69 0.59 -4.07
N VAL A 25 -29.35 0.45 -5.22
CA VAL A 25 -30.55 -0.39 -5.35
C VAL A 25 -30.17 -1.87 -5.26
N VAL A 26 -29.08 -2.29 -5.91
CA VAL A 26 -28.51 -3.64 -5.78
C VAL A 26 -28.11 -3.94 -4.33
N CYS A 27 -27.49 -2.99 -3.63
CA CYS A 27 -27.19 -3.10 -2.19
C CYS A 27 -28.44 -3.31 -1.33
N CYS A 28 -29.55 -2.63 -1.64
CA CYS A 28 -30.84 -2.87 -1.00
C CYS A 28 -31.39 -4.28 -1.32
N GLY A 29 -31.24 -4.76 -2.56
CA GLY A 29 -31.55 -6.15 -2.93
C GLY A 29 -30.77 -7.17 -2.10
N THR A 30 -29.45 -6.99 -1.97
CA THR A 30 -28.59 -7.86 -1.15
C THR A 30 -28.93 -7.76 0.35
N PHE A 31 -29.32 -6.58 0.85
CA PHE A 31 -29.85 -6.43 2.21
C PHE A 31 -31.09 -7.29 2.43
N ILE A 32 -32.06 -7.26 1.50
CA ILE A 32 -33.29 -8.08 1.59
C ILE A 32 -32.94 -9.58 1.60
N VAL A 33 -32.01 -10.04 0.75
CA VAL A 33 -31.55 -11.44 0.78
C VAL A 33 -30.96 -11.80 2.14
N ASN A 34 -30.05 -10.99 2.67
CA ASN A 34 -29.38 -11.27 3.94
C ASN A 34 -30.36 -11.21 5.12
N PHE A 35 -31.35 -10.32 5.09
CA PHE A 35 -32.44 -10.24 6.07
C PHE A 35 -33.27 -11.52 6.08
N VAL A 36 -33.77 -11.96 4.92
CA VAL A 36 -34.66 -13.12 4.81
C VAL A 36 -33.91 -14.42 5.12
N VAL A 37 -32.76 -14.65 4.47
CA VAL A 37 -32.00 -15.91 4.60
C VAL A 37 -31.55 -16.14 6.04
N PHE A 38 -30.84 -15.19 6.65
CA PHE A 38 -30.32 -15.37 8.00
C PHE A 38 -31.34 -15.08 9.09
N GLY A 39 -32.34 -14.22 8.85
CA GLY A 39 -33.46 -14.06 9.77
C GLY A 39 -34.18 -15.39 10.00
N ILE A 40 -34.42 -16.17 8.94
CA ILE A 40 -35.02 -17.50 9.05
C ILE A 40 -34.03 -18.52 9.64
N HIS A 41 -32.82 -18.65 9.10
CA HIS A 41 -31.83 -19.64 9.60
C HIS A 41 -31.48 -19.44 11.08
N ASN A 42 -31.19 -18.21 11.51
CA ASN A 42 -30.79 -17.92 12.89
C ASN A 42 -31.96 -18.03 13.88
N SER A 43 -33.20 -17.89 13.40
CA SER A 43 -34.41 -18.03 14.24
C SER A 43 -34.98 -19.45 14.25
N PHE A 44 -34.35 -20.42 13.59
CA PHE A 44 -34.80 -21.81 13.61
C PHE A 44 -34.91 -22.38 15.03
N GLY A 45 -34.07 -21.92 15.97
CA GLY A 45 -34.15 -22.29 17.39
C GLY A 45 -35.50 -22.01 18.06
N VAL A 46 -36.28 -21.04 17.55
CA VAL A 46 -37.64 -20.75 18.02
C VAL A 46 -38.66 -21.75 17.49
N VAL A 47 -38.52 -22.13 16.21
CA VAL A 47 -39.35 -23.17 15.55
C VAL A 47 -39.03 -24.56 16.11
N TYR A 48 -37.76 -24.81 16.41
CA TYR A 48 -37.22 -26.05 17.00
C TYR A 48 -37.96 -26.47 18.28
N VAL A 49 -38.21 -25.54 19.22
CA VAL A 49 -38.91 -25.87 20.49
C VAL A 49 -40.32 -26.39 20.21
N ASN A 50 -41.05 -25.70 19.33
CA ASN A 50 -42.40 -26.12 18.96
C ASN A 50 -42.39 -27.44 18.17
N LEU A 51 -41.38 -27.68 17.34
CA LEU A 51 -41.20 -28.98 16.65
C LEU A 51 -40.83 -30.12 17.60
N LEU A 52 -40.14 -29.84 18.70
CA LEU A 52 -39.82 -30.82 19.74
C LEU A 52 -41.10 -31.30 20.44
N ASP A 53 -41.92 -30.35 20.88
CA ASP A 53 -43.16 -30.58 21.63
C ASP A 53 -44.23 -31.29 20.76
N ASP A 54 -44.48 -30.81 19.53
CA ASP A 54 -45.57 -31.29 18.67
C ASP A 54 -45.29 -32.67 18.01
N LEU A 55 -44.02 -33.07 17.91
CA LEU A 55 -43.58 -34.30 17.23
C LEU A 55 -42.88 -35.32 18.16
N GLN A 56 -42.69 -34.99 19.44
CA GLN A 56 -42.04 -35.84 20.47
C GLN A 56 -40.67 -36.40 20.05
N LEU A 57 -39.86 -35.55 19.44
CA LEU A 57 -38.56 -35.94 18.87
C LEU A 57 -37.42 -35.75 19.87
N GLY A 58 -36.37 -36.57 19.74
CA GLY A 58 -35.14 -36.35 20.50
C GLY A 58 -34.43 -35.07 20.07
N GLU A 59 -33.97 -34.26 21.02
CA GLU A 59 -33.37 -32.93 20.82
C GLU A 59 -32.35 -32.88 19.68
N MET A 60 -31.42 -33.85 19.64
CA MET A 60 -30.40 -33.99 18.61
C MET A 60 -30.98 -34.13 17.19
N GLN A 61 -32.11 -34.83 17.03
CA GLN A 61 -32.73 -35.05 15.72
C GLN A 61 -33.37 -33.77 15.18
N THR A 62 -34.08 -33.01 16.01
CA THR A 62 -34.74 -31.76 15.61
C THR A 62 -33.72 -30.64 15.38
N ALA A 63 -32.65 -30.58 16.18
CA ALA A 63 -31.58 -29.59 16.03
C ALA A 63 -30.80 -29.79 14.72
N SER A 64 -30.57 -31.04 14.35
CA SER A 64 -29.83 -31.42 13.13
C SER A 64 -30.51 -30.96 11.83
N ILE A 65 -31.84 -30.77 11.81
CA ILE A 65 -32.56 -30.21 10.64
C ILE A 65 -32.08 -28.78 10.34
N GLY A 66 -32.02 -27.92 11.36
CA GLY A 66 -31.57 -26.53 11.23
C GLY A 66 -30.06 -26.42 10.99
N ALA A 67 -29.27 -27.24 11.69
CA ALA A 67 -27.83 -27.31 11.48
C ALA A 67 -27.48 -27.74 10.04
N MET A 68 -28.20 -28.74 9.50
CA MET A 68 -28.01 -29.15 8.11
C MET A 68 -28.44 -28.06 7.11
N ALA A 69 -29.54 -27.35 7.37
CA ALA A 69 -29.96 -26.23 6.52
C ALA A 69 -28.90 -25.11 6.45
N MET A 70 -28.34 -24.72 7.61
CA MET A 70 -27.30 -23.69 7.68
C MET A 70 -25.96 -24.19 7.10
N GLY A 71 -25.58 -25.44 7.35
CA GLY A 71 -24.38 -26.05 6.77
C GLY A 71 -24.45 -26.11 5.25
N LEU A 72 -25.58 -26.54 4.69
CA LEU A 72 -25.80 -26.63 3.24
C LEU A 72 -25.85 -25.26 2.56
N ASN A 73 -26.35 -24.22 3.24
CA ASN A 73 -26.28 -22.83 2.76
C ASN A 73 -24.85 -22.39 2.42
N PHE A 74 -23.85 -22.82 3.19
CA PHE A 74 -22.44 -22.53 2.90
C PHE A 74 -21.77 -23.60 2.03
N PHE A 75 -22.08 -24.89 2.23
CA PHE A 75 -21.48 -26.01 1.48
C PHE A 75 -21.74 -25.91 -0.03
N PHE A 76 -22.93 -25.48 -0.45
CA PHE A 76 -23.26 -25.27 -1.87
C PHE A 76 -22.68 -23.99 -2.48
N GLY A 77 -21.90 -23.21 -1.71
CA GLY A 77 -21.23 -21.99 -2.16
C GLY A 77 -20.44 -22.10 -3.48
N PRO A 78 -19.60 -23.14 -3.70
CA PRO A 78 -18.82 -23.27 -4.93
C PRO A 78 -19.71 -23.51 -6.16
N ILE A 79 -20.77 -24.31 -5.99
CA ILE A 79 -21.76 -24.60 -7.02
C ILE A 79 -22.54 -23.31 -7.34
N SER A 80 -22.95 -22.55 -6.32
CA SER A 80 -23.64 -21.28 -6.52
C SER A 80 -22.79 -20.26 -7.28
N SER A 81 -21.51 -20.10 -6.95
CA SER A 81 -20.62 -19.20 -7.71
C SER A 81 -20.46 -19.63 -9.16
N ALA A 82 -20.27 -20.93 -9.41
CA ALA A 82 -20.15 -21.48 -10.76
C ALA A 82 -21.41 -21.27 -11.61
N LEU A 83 -22.59 -21.39 -11.00
CA LEU A 83 -23.85 -21.06 -11.65
C LEU A 83 -23.99 -19.55 -11.89
N CYS A 84 -23.52 -18.70 -10.98
CA CYS A 84 -23.55 -17.23 -11.15
C CYS A 84 -22.68 -16.79 -12.33
N ASP A 85 -21.47 -17.33 -12.45
CA ASP A 85 -20.55 -17.00 -13.55
C ASP A 85 -21.12 -17.47 -14.91
N ARG A 86 -21.78 -18.63 -14.93
CA ARG A 86 -22.32 -19.26 -16.14
C ARG A 86 -23.66 -18.66 -16.60
N PHE A 87 -24.59 -18.41 -15.70
CA PHE A 87 -25.97 -18.02 -15.99
C PHE A 87 -26.36 -16.61 -15.51
N GLY A 88 -25.48 -15.94 -14.74
CA GLY A 88 -25.71 -14.62 -14.17
C GLY A 88 -26.42 -14.67 -12.81
N CYS A 89 -25.98 -13.81 -11.88
CA CYS A 89 -26.47 -13.72 -10.51
C CYS A 89 -28.00 -13.63 -10.40
N ARG A 90 -28.67 -12.98 -11.36
CA ARG A 90 -30.15 -12.89 -11.46
C ARG A 90 -30.83 -14.25 -11.54
N VAL A 91 -30.36 -15.12 -12.44
CA VAL A 91 -31.00 -16.41 -12.73
C VAL A 91 -30.83 -17.35 -11.55
N VAL A 92 -29.63 -17.35 -10.95
CA VAL A 92 -29.31 -18.16 -9.77
C VAL A 92 -30.10 -17.68 -8.55
N SER A 93 -30.17 -16.37 -8.29
CA SER A 93 -30.98 -15.83 -7.19
C SER A 93 -32.48 -16.13 -7.36
N PHE A 94 -32.99 -16.15 -8.60
CA PHE A 94 -34.40 -16.46 -8.87
C PHE A 94 -34.71 -17.96 -8.67
N ALA A 95 -33.80 -18.84 -9.10
CA ALA A 95 -33.88 -20.28 -8.84
C ALA A 95 -33.73 -20.59 -7.34
N GLY A 96 -32.82 -19.89 -6.65
CA GLY A 96 -32.65 -19.95 -5.19
C GLY A 96 -33.92 -19.56 -4.46
N ALA A 97 -34.54 -18.44 -4.81
CA ALA A 97 -35.82 -18.00 -4.27
C ALA A 97 -36.93 -19.05 -4.46
N LEU A 98 -37.04 -19.65 -5.66
CA LEU A 98 -38.02 -20.71 -5.93
C LEU A 98 -37.80 -21.95 -5.05
N LEU A 99 -36.56 -22.41 -4.92
CA LEU A 99 -36.21 -23.53 -4.03
C LEU A 99 -36.49 -23.19 -2.55
N SER A 100 -36.10 -22.00 -2.10
CA SER A 100 -36.35 -21.52 -0.74
C SER A 100 -37.82 -21.46 -0.38
N VAL A 101 -38.66 -20.85 -1.22
CA VAL A 101 -40.11 -20.80 -1.03
C VAL A 101 -40.69 -22.21 -1.03
N SER A 102 -40.30 -23.06 -1.98
CA SER A 102 -40.80 -24.44 -2.08
C SER A 102 -40.43 -25.28 -0.86
N GLY A 103 -39.20 -25.20 -0.37
CA GLY A 103 -38.72 -25.96 0.79
C GLY A 103 -39.48 -25.61 2.07
N LEU A 104 -39.66 -24.32 2.36
CA LEU A 104 -40.46 -23.85 3.50
C LEU A 104 -41.94 -24.23 3.36
N PHE A 105 -42.52 -24.07 2.17
CA PHE A 105 -43.91 -24.44 1.91
C PHE A 105 -44.16 -25.93 2.13
N LEU A 106 -43.35 -26.80 1.51
CA LEU A 106 -43.47 -28.26 1.63
C LEU A 106 -43.31 -28.72 3.08
N THR A 107 -42.36 -28.13 3.82
CA THR A 107 -42.14 -28.46 5.24
C THR A 107 -43.42 -28.26 6.10
N SER A 108 -44.31 -27.32 5.73
CA SER A 108 -45.57 -27.11 6.45
C SER A 108 -46.59 -28.26 6.39
N PHE A 109 -46.37 -29.24 5.49
CA PHE A 109 -47.24 -30.42 5.32
C PHE A 109 -46.59 -31.72 5.83
N ILE A 110 -45.28 -31.72 6.07
CA ILE A 110 -44.53 -32.90 6.51
C ILE A 110 -44.68 -33.10 8.02
N GLN A 111 -44.84 -34.34 8.49
CA GLN A 111 -44.79 -34.70 9.92
C GLN A 111 -43.68 -35.71 10.27
N GLU A 112 -42.93 -36.19 9.27
CA GLU A 112 -41.84 -37.16 9.45
C GLU A 112 -40.48 -36.45 9.38
N VAL A 113 -39.65 -36.66 10.41
CA VAL A 113 -38.31 -36.05 10.54
C VAL A 113 -37.46 -36.24 9.28
N HIS A 114 -37.41 -37.47 8.76
CA HIS A 114 -36.65 -37.85 7.57
C HIS A 114 -37.04 -37.04 6.32
N LYS A 115 -38.33 -36.68 6.19
CA LYS A 115 -38.83 -35.82 5.11
C LYS A 115 -38.54 -34.33 5.39
N MET A 116 -38.50 -33.89 6.65
CA MET A 116 -38.08 -32.53 7.02
C MET A 116 -36.59 -32.27 6.74
N TYR A 117 -35.71 -33.26 6.93
CA TYR A 117 -34.31 -33.17 6.47
C TYR A 117 -34.23 -32.88 4.96
N VAL A 118 -35.12 -33.46 4.15
CA VAL A 118 -35.18 -33.17 2.71
C VAL A 118 -35.78 -31.78 2.42
N THR A 119 -36.93 -31.43 2.99
CA THR A 119 -37.62 -30.18 2.63
C THR A 119 -37.01 -28.93 3.26
N TYR A 120 -36.68 -28.96 4.54
CA TYR A 120 -36.08 -27.82 5.26
C TYR A 120 -34.55 -27.85 5.20
N GLY A 121 -33.95 -29.01 5.46
CA GLY A 121 -32.50 -29.17 5.44
C GLY A 121 -31.92 -28.96 4.03
N LEU A 122 -32.25 -29.86 3.10
CA LEU A 122 -31.67 -29.87 1.76
C LEU A 122 -32.27 -28.78 0.85
N VAL A 123 -33.59 -28.74 0.64
CA VAL A 123 -34.19 -27.86 -0.38
C VAL A 123 -34.10 -26.38 0.02
N TRP A 124 -34.47 -26.01 1.26
CA TRP A 124 -34.27 -24.64 1.75
C TRP A 124 -32.78 -24.28 1.95
N GLY A 125 -31.93 -25.21 2.39
CA GLY A 125 -30.47 -24.99 2.49
C GLY A 125 -29.82 -24.65 1.14
N VAL A 126 -30.14 -25.39 0.07
CA VAL A 126 -29.63 -25.12 -1.29
C VAL A 126 -30.24 -23.84 -1.88
N GLY A 127 -31.56 -23.62 -1.70
CA GLY A 127 -32.23 -22.40 -2.18
C GLY A 127 -31.70 -21.12 -1.53
N SER A 128 -31.42 -21.18 -0.22
CA SER A 128 -30.80 -20.08 0.51
C SER A 128 -29.35 -19.86 0.08
N SER A 129 -28.56 -20.91 -0.16
CA SER A 129 -27.20 -20.81 -0.73
C SER A 129 -27.18 -20.03 -2.04
N PHE A 130 -28.05 -20.40 -2.99
CA PHE A 130 -28.15 -19.79 -4.31
C PHE A 130 -28.56 -18.32 -4.24
N SER A 131 -29.43 -17.97 -3.29
CA SER A 131 -29.83 -16.59 -3.02
C SER A 131 -28.69 -15.79 -2.37
N PHE A 132 -28.09 -16.32 -1.31
CA PHE A 132 -27.05 -15.66 -0.51
C PHE A 132 -25.79 -15.37 -1.32
N VAL A 133 -25.21 -16.38 -1.99
CA VAL A 133 -23.93 -16.22 -2.68
C VAL A 133 -24.05 -15.31 -3.90
N SER A 134 -25.12 -15.44 -4.69
CA SER A 134 -25.38 -14.52 -5.81
C SER A 134 -25.52 -13.06 -5.36
N SER A 135 -26.10 -12.83 -4.18
CA SER A 135 -26.25 -11.49 -3.59
C SER A 135 -24.92 -10.85 -3.14
N ILE A 136 -23.89 -11.65 -2.81
CA ILE A 136 -22.53 -11.17 -2.55
C ILE A 136 -21.77 -10.91 -3.86
N VAL A 137 -21.83 -11.85 -4.82
CA VAL A 137 -21.10 -11.73 -6.10
C VAL A 137 -21.52 -10.47 -6.86
N VAL A 138 -22.83 -10.19 -6.93
CA VAL A 138 -23.35 -9.02 -7.64
C VAL A 138 -22.90 -7.67 -7.04
N LEU A 139 -22.56 -7.59 -5.74
CA LEU A 139 -22.00 -6.36 -5.16
C LEU A 139 -20.62 -6.01 -5.73
N GLY A 140 -19.77 -7.01 -5.95
CA GLY A 140 -18.46 -6.84 -6.59
C GLY A 140 -18.53 -6.42 -8.06
N GLU A 141 -19.66 -6.67 -8.74
CA GLU A 141 -19.89 -6.13 -10.09
C GLU A 141 -20.09 -4.61 -10.06
N TYR A 142 -20.85 -4.09 -9.09
CA TYR A 142 -21.36 -2.71 -9.04
C TYR A 142 -20.50 -1.74 -8.20
N PHE A 143 -19.77 -2.21 -7.21
CA PHE A 143 -18.89 -1.40 -6.35
C PHE A 143 -17.42 -1.77 -6.52
N ASN A 144 -16.54 -0.79 -6.28
CA ASN A 144 -15.09 -0.95 -6.21
C ASN A 144 -14.54 -0.04 -5.08
N LYS A 145 -14.64 1.29 -5.25
CA LYS A 145 -14.14 2.29 -4.28
C LYS A 145 -14.95 2.36 -2.98
N ARG A 146 -16.16 1.81 -2.96
CA ARG A 146 -17.07 1.75 -1.79
C ARG A 146 -17.54 0.33 -1.49
N LEU A 147 -16.78 -0.68 -1.92
CA LEU A 147 -17.18 -2.09 -1.81
C LEU A 147 -17.28 -2.54 -0.34
N ALA A 148 -16.43 -2.02 0.56
CA ALA A 148 -16.48 -2.42 1.96
C ALA A 148 -17.67 -1.80 2.70
N LEU A 149 -18.03 -0.54 2.42
CA LEU A 149 -19.26 0.07 2.92
C LEU A 149 -20.51 -0.60 2.32
N ALA A 150 -20.50 -0.95 1.04
CA ALA A 150 -21.62 -1.62 0.39
C ALA A 150 -21.87 -3.04 0.94
N ASN A 151 -20.80 -3.83 1.14
CA ASN A 151 -20.87 -5.13 1.82
C ASN A 151 -21.29 -4.97 3.29
N GLY A 152 -20.76 -3.97 4.00
CA GLY A 152 -21.14 -3.68 5.39
C GLY A 152 -22.64 -3.38 5.52
N ILE A 153 -23.18 -2.47 4.71
CA ILE A 153 -24.62 -2.16 4.69
C ILE A 153 -25.44 -3.39 4.30
N ALA A 154 -25.08 -4.10 3.24
CA ALA A 154 -25.90 -5.21 2.75
C ALA A 154 -25.88 -6.43 3.70
N THR A 155 -24.74 -6.80 4.27
CA THR A 155 -24.64 -7.86 5.28
C THR A 155 -25.26 -7.45 6.62
N SER A 156 -25.46 -6.16 6.90
CA SER A 156 -26.23 -5.71 8.07
C SER A 156 -27.68 -6.22 8.06
N GLY A 157 -28.21 -6.57 6.88
CA GLY A 157 -29.51 -7.22 6.74
C GLY A 157 -29.66 -8.45 7.63
N SER A 158 -28.62 -9.29 7.79
CA SER A 158 -28.71 -10.50 8.62
C SER A 158 -28.90 -10.20 10.10
N GLY A 159 -28.30 -9.11 10.61
CA GLY A 159 -28.40 -8.71 12.01
C GLY A 159 -29.79 -8.16 12.34
N VAL A 160 -30.31 -7.27 11.50
CA VAL A 160 -31.70 -6.77 11.62
C VAL A 160 -32.72 -7.90 11.42
N GLY A 161 -32.48 -8.79 10.44
CA GLY A 161 -33.31 -9.96 10.18
C GLY A 161 -33.38 -10.90 11.39
N SER A 162 -32.25 -11.21 12.02
CA SER A 162 -32.21 -12.05 13.24
C SER A 162 -32.94 -11.40 14.42
N LEU A 163 -32.76 -10.09 14.60
CA LEU A 163 -33.40 -9.32 15.68
C LEU A 163 -34.93 -9.27 15.55
N VAL A 164 -35.45 -9.18 14.32
CA VAL A 164 -36.90 -9.09 14.05
C VAL A 164 -37.55 -10.47 13.96
N ALA A 165 -36.88 -11.44 13.31
CA ALA A 165 -37.50 -12.73 13.00
C ALA A 165 -37.78 -13.58 14.25
N GLY A 166 -36.91 -13.60 15.26
CA GLY A 166 -37.12 -14.37 16.48
C GLY A 166 -38.45 -14.06 17.20
N PRO A 167 -38.70 -12.79 17.59
CA PRO A 167 -39.97 -12.39 18.19
C PRO A 167 -41.20 -12.59 17.30
N VAL A 168 -41.09 -12.28 15.99
CA VAL A 168 -42.19 -12.45 15.03
C VAL A 168 -42.55 -13.92 14.86
N ILE A 169 -41.56 -14.81 14.73
CA ILE A 169 -41.77 -16.26 14.64
C ILE A 169 -42.40 -16.77 15.93
N ASN A 170 -41.90 -16.38 17.10
CA ASN A 170 -42.47 -16.80 18.38
C ASN A 170 -43.96 -16.42 18.51
N TYR A 171 -44.33 -15.22 18.07
CA TYR A 171 -45.73 -14.77 18.02
C TYR A 171 -46.58 -15.57 17.02
N LEU A 172 -46.06 -15.86 15.82
CA LEU A 172 -46.77 -16.68 14.83
C LEU A 172 -46.99 -18.11 15.32
N LEU A 173 -45.98 -18.74 15.93
CA LEU A 173 -46.08 -20.09 16.50
C LEU A 173 -47.21 -20.16 17.53
N GLY A 174 -47.23 -19.25 18.49
CA GLY A 174 -48.24 -19.19 19.56
C GLY A 174 -49.64 -18.74 19.12
N SER A 175 -49.83 -18.20 17.92
CA SER A 175 -51.12 -17.68 17.43
C SER A 175 -51.76 -18.49 16.29
N VAL A 176 -50.97 -19.10 15.41
CA VAL A 176 -51.47 -19.89 14.27
C VAL A 176 -50.85 -21.29 14.15
N GLY A 177 -49.96 -21.68 15.07
CA GLY A 177 -49.26 -22.96 15.06
C GLY A 177 -48.13 -23.03 14.03
N TRP A 178 -47.21 -24.00 14.21
CA TRP A 178 -45.99 -24.06 13.41
C TRP A 178 -46.22 -24.35 11.92
N LYS A 179 -47.23 -25.17 11.56
CA LYS A 179 -47.57 -25.45 10.16
C LYS A 179 -47.96 -24.18 9.40
N ASN A 180 -48.83 -23.33 9.97
CA ASN A 180 -49.20 -22.07 9.34
C ASN A 180 -48.08 -21.02 9.41
N SER A 181 -47.29 -21.02 10.49
CA SER A 181 -46.09 -20.19 10.60
C SER A 181 -45.09 -20.48 9.47
N MET A 182 -44.83 -21.74 9.13
CA MET A 182 -43.98 -22.11 7.99
C MET A 182 -44.55 -21.64 6.64
N ARG A 183 -45.88 -21.61 6.47
CA ARG A 183 -46.52 -21.05 5.26
C ARG A 183 -46.34 -19.54 5.18
N ILE A 184 -46.47 -18.83 6.31
CA ILE A 184 -46.23 -17.38 6.39
C ILE A 184 -44.75 -17.06 6.14
N LEU A 185 -43.82 -17.86 6.68
CA LEU A 185 -42.38 -17.73 6.40
C LEU A 185 -42.04 -18.05 4.94
N SER A 186 -42.71 -19.02 4.32
CA SER A 186 -42.61 -19.29 2.88
C SER A 186 -43.09 -18.11 2.04
N ALA A 187 -44.21 -17.48 2.40
CA ALA A 187 -44.71 -16.28 1.71
C ALA A 187 -43.75 -15.10 1.89
N PHE A 188 -43.20 -14.92 3.10
CA PHE A 188 -42.17 -13.92 3.39
C PHE A 188 -40.88 -14.16 2.60
N ALA A 189 -40.47 -15.42 2.42
CA ALA A 189 -39.35 -15.79 1.56
C ALA A 189 -39.57 -15.43 0.07
N GLY A 190 -40.81 -15.16 -0.35
CA GLY A 190 -41.12 -14.59 -1.68
C GLY A 190 -40.44 -13.25 -1.95
N LEU A 191 -40.03 -12.50 -0.91
CA LEU A 191 -39.21 -11.29 -1.06
C LEU A 191 -37.85 -11.56 -1.74
N LEU A 192 -37.35 -12.80 -1.73
CA LEU A 192 -36.15 -13.18 -2.47
C LEU A 192 -36.31 -13.05 -3.99
N TRP A 193 -37.53 -13.22 -4.53
CA TRP A 193 -37.79 -12.93 -5.96
C TRP A 193 -37.71 -11.44 -6.26
N PHE A 194 -38.18 -10.57 -5.35
CA PHE A 194 -38.06 -9.12 -5.53
C PHE A 194 -36.58 -8.69 -5.54
N ALA A 195 -35.77 -9.24 -4.63
CA ALA A 195 -34.32 -9.03 -4.64
C ALA A 195 -33.64 -9.58 -5.91
N ALA A 196 -33.99 -10.80 -6.35
CA ALA A 196 -33.49 -11.36 -7.61
C ALA A 196 -33.81 -10.48 -8.83
N MET A 197 -35.00 -9.87 -8.86
CA MET A 197 -35.41 -8.95 -9.93
C MET A 197 -34.66 -7.60 -9.91
N ILE A 198 -34.14 -7.18 -8.76
CA ILE A 198 -33.24 -6.01 -8.62
C ILE A 198 -31.85 -6.29 -9.20
N PHE A 199 -31.37 -7.54 -9.17
CA PHE A 199 -30.06 -7.92 -9.70
C PHE A 199 -30.03 -7.88 -11.23
N LYS A 200 -30.00 -6.68 -11.83
CA LYS A 200 -29.89 -6.52 -13.28
C LYS A 200 -28.55 -7.07 -13.77
N PRO A 201 -28.54 -8.03 -14.72
CA PRO A 201 -27.29 -8.46 -15.33
C PRO A 201 -26.68 -7.27 -16.08
N LYS A 202 -25.37 -7.06 -15.94
CA LYS A 202 -24.67 -6.12 -16.78
C LYS A 202 -24.76 -6.59 -18.24
N LYS A 203 -25.32 -5.74 -19.11
CA LYS A 203 -24.96 -5.76 -20.52
C LYS A 203 -23.49 -5.34 -20.60
N ASN A 204 -22.59 -6.32 -20.62
CA ASN A 204 -21.28 -6.11 -21.23
C ASN A 204 -21.51 -5.69 -22.69
N LEU A 205 -20.63 -4.84 -23.22
CA LEU A 205 -20.66 -4.43 -24.63
C LEU A 205 -20.26 -5.61 -25.51
N GLN A 206 -21.24 -6.47 -25.83
CA GLN A 206 -21.10 -7.54 -26.81
C GLN A 206 -21.15 -6.93 -28.22
N SER A 207 -20.09 -6.22 -28.60
CA SER A 207 -19.90 -5.61 -29.91
C SER A 207 -18.54 -5.92 -30.55
N THR A 208 -17.88 -6.99 -30.09
CA THR A 208 -16.80 -7.68 -30.82
C THR A 208 -16.99 -9.20 -30.67
N GLY A 209 -16.72 -9.95 -31.75
CA GLY A 209 -17.19 -11.33 -31.95
C GLY A 209 -16.45 -12.44 -31.20
N GLN A 210 -15.86 -12.18 -30.03
CA GLN A 210 -15.19 -13.25 -29.28
C GLN A 210 -16.20 -14.19 -28.60
N ARG A 211 -16.24 -15.42 -29.11
CA ARG A 211 -16.99 -16.55 -28.54
C ARG A 211 -16.48 -16.84 -27.13
N ARG A 212 -17.25 -16.49 -26.10
CA ARG A 212 -16.93 -16.76 -24.68
C ARG A 212 -16.50 -18.22 -24.52
N GLU A 213 -15.24 -18.43 -24.13
CA GLU A 213 -14.76 -19.76 -23.78
C GLU A 213 -15.62 -20.37 -22.67
N ARG A 214 -15.77 -21.70 -22.68
CA ARG A 214 -16.50 -22.41 -21.63
C ARG A 214 -15.69 -22.38 -20.34
N THR A 215 -15.86 -21.32 -19.55
CA THR A 215 -15.38 -21.24 -18.16
C THR A 215 -15.72 -22.53 -17.43
N LYS A 216 -14.69 -23.27 -17.00
CA LYS A 216 -14.85 -24.55 -16.30
C LYS A 216 -15.70 -24.33 -15.06
N LEU A 217 -16.62 -25.27 -14.76
CA LEU A 217 -17.53 -25.15 -13.61
C LEU A 217 -16.79 -25.07 -12.26
N PHE A 218 -15.55 -25.55 -12.20
CA PHE A 218 -14.67 -25.39 -11.05
C PHE A 218 -13.29 -24.95 -11.55
N ASP A 219 -12.85 -23.75 -11.17
CA ASP A 219 -11.47 -23.30 -11.42
C ASP A 219 -10.57 -23.69 -10.24
N THR A 220 -9.94 -24.86 -10.34
CA THR A 220 -9.01 -25.37 -9.32
C THR A 220 -7.70 -24.59 -9.24
N SER A 221 -7.40 -23.66 -10.18
CA SER A 221 -6.17 -22.85 -10.11
C SER A 221 -6.13 -21.91 -8.90
N ILE A 222 -7.29 -21.56 -8.33
CA ILE A 222 -7.38 -20.73 -7.11
C ILE A 222 -6.71 -21.44 -5.92
N TRP A 223 -6.81 -22.78 -5.85
CA TRP A 223 -6.13 -23.58 -4.83
C TRP A 223 -4.60 -23.68 -5.00
N LYS A 224 -4.04 -23.23 -6.13
CA LYS A 224 -2.59 -23.02 -6.30
C LYS A 224 -2.10 -21.72 -5.66
N ASN A 225 -2.99 -20.76 -5.39
CA ASN A 225 -2.63 -19.51 -4.71
C ASN A 225 -2.39 -19.78 -3.20
N LYS A 226 -1.11 -19.89 -2.82
CA LYS A 226 -0.67 -20.17 -1.43
C LYS A 226 -1.20 -19.16 -0.40
N ALA A 227 -1.33 -17.87 -0.75
CA ALA A 227 -1.92 -16.87 0.15
C ALA A 227 -3.44 -17.07 0.34
N TYR A 228 -4.17 -17.43 -0.71
CA TYR A 228 -5.58 -17.81 -0.63
C TYR A 228 -5.79 -19.08 0.20
N VAL A 229 -4.98 -20.12 0.01
CA VAL A 229 -5.05 -21.35 0.82
C VAL A 229 -4.86 -21.02 2.29
N LEU A 230 -3.82 -20.26 2.64
CA LEU A 230 -3.57 -19.86 4.03
C LEU A 230 -4.68 -18.95 4.60
N TRP A 231 -5.29 -18.09 3.78
CA TRP A 231 -6.45 -17.28 4.15
C TRP A 231 -7.67 -18.14 4.46
N VAL A 232 -8.04 -19.08 3.59
CA VAL A 232 -9.16 -20.01 3.84
C VAL A 232 -8.90 -20.88 5.06
N THR A 233 -7.69 -21.42 5.24
CA THR A 233 -7.32 -22.15 6.46
C THR A 233 -7.46 -21.28 7.71
N THR A 234 -7.02 -20.02 7.65
CA THR A 234 -7.12 -19.08 8.79
C THR A 234 -8.57 -18.83 9.19
N VAL A 235 -9.47 -18.61 8.23
CA VAL A 235 -10.91 -18.40 8.50
C VAL A 235 -11.60 -19.71 8.90
N ALA A 236 -11.18 -20.86 8.35
CA ALA A 236 -11.68 -22.19 8.73
C ALA A 236 -11.38 -22.52 10.20
N VAL A 237 -10.16 -22.23 10.65
CA VAL A 237 -9.77 -22.35 12.07
C VAL A 237 -10.66 -21.46 12.94
N PHE A 238 -10.89 -20.20 12.58
CA PHE A 238 -11.78 -19.31 13.34
C PHE A 238 -13.23 -19.83 13.41
N GLN A 239 -13.78 -20.31 12.29
CA GLN A 239 -15.16 -20.78 12.19
C GLN A 239 -15.49 -21.95 13.13
N PHE A 240 -14.49 -22.76 13.51
CA PHE A 240 -14.63 -23.83 14.50
C PHE A 240 -15.03 -23.31 15.90
N GLY A 241 -14.52 -22.15 16.31
CA GLY A 241 -14.89 -21.51 17.57
C GLY A 241 -16.11 -20.57 17.46
N TYR A 242 -16.30 -19.96 16.30
CA TYR A 242 -17.19 -18.81 16.09
C TYR A 242 -18.67 -19.04 16.43
N LEU A 243 -19.26 -20.21 16.10
CA LEU A 243 -20.68 -20.47 16.37
C LEU A 243 -21.00 -20.89 17.81
N ILE A 244 -20.00 -21.27 18.61
CA ILE A 244 -20.22 -21.80 19.97
C ILE A 244 -20.99 -20.79 20.86
N PRO A 245 -20.64 -19.48 20.88
CA PRO A 245 -21.42 -18.48 21.62
C PRO A 245 -22.84 -18.27 21.09
N PHE A 246 -23.08 -18.29 19.77
CA PHE A 246 -24.41 -18.05 19.21
C PHE A 246 -25.44 -19.09 19.65
N ILE A 247 -25.00 -20.33 19.86
CA ILE A 247 -25.87 -21.46 20.23
C ILE A 247 -25.91 -21.65 21.75
N HIS A 248 -24.75 -21.68 22.40
CA HIS A 248 -24.65 -22.11 23.81
C HIS A 248 -24.67 -20.97 24.84
N LEU A 249 -24.53 -19.69 24.45
CA LEU A 249 -24.52 -18.58 25.42
C LEU A 249 -25.82 -18.44 26.21
N VAL A 250 -26.98 -18.71 25.58
CA VAL A 250 -28.28 -18.66 26.28
C VAL A 250 -28.33 -19.75 27.35
N LYS A 251 -27.91 -20.98 27.04
CA LYS A 251 -27.84 -22.09 28.01
C LYS A 251 -26.81 -21.80 29.11
N TYR A 252 -25.64 -21.27 28.77
CA TYR A 252 -24.64 -20.85 29.76
C TYR A 252 -25.17 -19.77 30.72
N ALA A 253 -26.00 -18.84 30.21
CA ALA A 253 -26.68 -17.87 31.06
C ALA A 253 -27.70 -18.55 31.99
N GLU A 254 -28.48 -19.52 31.51
CA GLU A 254 -29.39 -20.31 32.36
C GLU A 254 -28.64 -21.07 33.47
N ASP A 255 -27.49 -21.68 33.14
CA ASP A 255 -26.66 -22.43 34.08
C ASP A 255 -26.03 -21.52 35.15
N LEU A 256 -25.90 -20.21 34.86
CA LEU A 256 -25.55 -19.14 35.80
C LEU A 256 -26.78 -18.51 36.51
N GLY A 257 -27.96 -19.11 36.39
CA GLY A 257 -29.20 -18.66 37.05
C GLY A 257 -29.89 -17.47 36.38
N VAL A 258 -29.53 -17.11 35.14
CA VAL A 258 -30.21 -16.04 34.39
C VAL A 258 -31.54 -16.58 33.83
N PRO A 259 -32.69 -15.91 34.06
CA PRO A 259 -33.97 -16.32 33.47
C PRO A 259 -33.93 -16.37 31.94
N LYS A 260 -34.54 -17.39 31.33
CA LYS A 260 -34.53 -17.62 29.86
C LYS A 260 -34.88 -16.37 29.04
N SER A 261 -35.86 -15.59 29.51
CA SER A 261 -36.27 -14.32 28.88
C SER A 261 -35.17 -13.25 28.84
N LYS A 262 -34.30 -13.18 29.86
CA LYS A 262 -33.11 -12.33 29.87
C LYS A 262 -31.96 -12.94 29.05
N GLY A 263 -31.83 -14.26 29.06
CA GLY A 263 -30.86 -15.00 28.23
C GLY A 263 -31.06 -14.72 26.74
N ALA A 264 -32.30 -14.75 26.24
CA ALA A 264 -32.61 -14.44 24.83
C ALA A 264 -32.16 -13.03 24.40
N TRP A 265 -32.26 -12.03 25.28
CA TRP A 265 -31.79 -10.66 24.98
C TRP A 265 -30.28 -10.55 24.72
N LEU A 266 -29.46 -11.50 25.20
CA LEU A 266 -28.02 -11.52 24.91
C LEU A 266 -27.75 -11.64 23.39
N ILE A 267 -28.49 -12.51 22.70
CA ILE A 267 -28.42 -12.67 21.24
C ILE A 267 -28.96 -11.42 20.52
N GLY A 268 -29.94 -10.73 21.11
CA GLY A 268 -30.42 -9.42 20.66
C GLY A 268 -29.33 -8.34 20.70
N PHE A 269 -28.64 -8.18 21.83
CA PHE A 269 -27.55 -7.20 21.98
C PHE A 269 -26.37 -7.49 21.04
N LEU A 270 -26.02 -8.77 20.85
CA LEU A 270 -25.02 -9.23 19.88
C LEU A 270 -25.43 -8.83 18.46
N SER A 271 -26.68 -9.09 18.07
CA SER A 271 -27.21 -8.76 16.73
C SER A 271 -27.24 -7.24 16.47
N ILE A 272 -27.59 -6.44 17.48
CA ILE A 272 -27.60 -4.97 17.39
C ILE A 272 -26.18 -4.42 17.20
N THR A 273 -25.22 -4.85 18.02
CA THR A 273 -23.83 -4.36 17.92
C THR A 273 -23.11 -4.87 16.68
N SER A 274 -23.43 -6.07 16.18
CA SER A 274 -22.96 -6.56 14.89
C SER A 274 -23.50 -5.76 13.71
N THR A 275 -24.80 -5.40 13.73
CA THR A 275 -25.40 -4.51 12.74
C THR A 275 -24.67 -3.16 12.69
N LEU A 276 -24.37 -2.57 13.87
CA LEU A 276 -23.59 -1.33 13.96
C LEU A 276 -22.15 -1.51 13.46
N GLY A 277 -21.47 -2.59 13.88
CA GLY A 277 -20.10 -2.91 13.50
C GLY A 277 -19.92 -3.05 11.99
N ARG A 278 -20.84 -3.71 11.29
CA ARG A 278 -20.78 -3.90 9.82
C ARG A 278 -20.76 -2.57 9.07
N VAL A 279 -21.58 -1.61 9.47
CA VAL A 279 -21.61 -0.26 8.87
C VAL A 279 -20.37 0.56 9.27
N VAL A 280 -19.96 0.51 10.54
CA VAL A 280 -18.80 1.26 11.05
C VAL A 280 -17.49 0.77 10.42
N PHE A 281 -17.19 -0.53 10.53
CA PHE A 281 -15.99 -1.12 9.94
C PHE A 281 -16.04 -1.15 8.40
N GLY A 282 -17.23 -1.25 7.79
CA GLY A 282 -17.40 -1.05 6.34
C GLY A 282 -16.94 0.34 5.90
N LYS A 283 -17.35 1.40 6.61
CA LYS A 283 -16.91 2.78 6.34
C LYS A 283 -15.42 3.02 6.62
N ILE A 284 -14.87 2.40 7.66
CA ILE A 284 -13.45 2.51 8.03
C ILE A 284 -12.55 1.78 7.02
N SER A 285 -13.00 0.64 6.48
CA SER A 285 -12.29 -0.18 5.49
C SER A 285 -12.13 0.47 4.09
N ASP A 286 -12.95 1.47 3.77
CA ASP A 286 -12.82 2.28 2.55
C ASP A 286 -11.90 3.52 2.74
N LEU A 287 -11.27 3.69 3.92
CA LEU A 287 -10.28 4.75 4.17
C LEU A 287 -8.88 4.30 3.72
N LYS A 288 -8.26 5.07 2.82
CA LYS A 288 -6.97 4.72 2.17
C LYS A 288 -5.80 4.40 3.12
N PHE A 289 -5.81 4.92 4.34
CA PHE A 289 -4.76 4.71 5.34
C PHE A 289 -5.03 3.49 6.25
N VAL A 290 -6.18 2.83 6.14
CA VAL A 290 -6.54 1.65 6.95
C VAL A 290 -6.12 0.38 6.23
N ASN A 291 -5.21 -0.38 6.83
CA ASN A 291 -4.94 -1.74 6.40
C ASN A 291 -6.08 -2.67 6.85
N ARG A 292 -6.93 -3.07 5.89
CA ARG A 292 -8.10 -3.93 6.11
C ARG A 292 -7.76 -5.25 6.82
N LEU A 293 -6.61 -5.84 6.50
CA LEU A 293 -6.18 -7.13 7.04
C LEU A 293 -5.77 -7.01 8.52
N TYR A 294 -5.07 -5.93 8.92
CA TYR A 294 -4.78 -5.66 10.33
C TYR A 294 -6.04 -5.26 11.12
N MET A 295 -6.98 -4.53 10.51
CA MET A 295 -8.28 -4.22 11.13
C MET A 295 -9.08 -5.51 11.43
N TYR A 296 -9.14 -6.43 10.47
CA TYR A 296 -9.76 -7.74 10.60
C TYR A 296 -9.04 -8.63 11.63
N GLN A 297 -7.70 -8.58 11.67
CA GLN A 297 -6.88 -9.27 12.66
C GLN A 297 -7.17 -8.82 14.09
N PHE A 298 -7.20 -7.51 14.33
CA PHE A 298 -7.57 -6.93 15.62
C PHE A 298 -9.00 -7.34 16.03
N SER A 299 -9.91 -7.44 15.07
CA SER A 299 -11.28 -7.91 15.31
C SER A 299 -11.34 -9.36 15.77
N ILE A 300 -10.70 -10.29 15.05
CA ILE A 300 -10.68 -11.72 15.42
C ILE A 300 -9.93 -11.93 16.74
N PHE A 301 -8.85 -11.19 16.99
CA PHE A 301 -8.18 -11.20 18.30
C PHE A 301 -9.10 -10.74 19.42
N SER A 302 -9.87 -9.66 19.21
CA SER A 302 -10.80 -9.12 20.20
C SER A 302 -11.97 -10.08 20.48
N ILE A 303 -12.53 -10.72 19.45
CA ILE A 303 -13.52 -11.79 19.58
C ILE A 303 -12.96 -12.97 20.39
N GLY A 304 -11.74 -13.41 20.07
CA GLY A 304 -11.09 -14.52 20.74
C GLY A 304 -10.79 -14.22 22.21
N LEU A 305 -10.27 -13.03 22.50
CA LEU A 305 -9.98 -12.58 23.87
C LEU A 305 -11.24 -12.44 24.72
N THR A 306 -12.31 -11.82 24.21
CA THR A 306 -13.56 -11.73 24.99
C THR A 306 -14.24 -13.08 25.17
N THR A 307 -14.13 -13.99 24.20
CA THR A 307 -14.65 -15.37 24.31
C THR A 307 -13.84 -16.21 25.30
N LEU A 308 -12.51 -16.03 25.35
CA LEU A 308 -11.63 -16.63 26.35
C LEU A 308 -11.92 -16.12 27.77
N LEU A 309 -12.33 -14.86 27.91
CA LEU A 309 -12.68 -14.22 29.19
C LEU A 309 -14.16 -14.41 29.59
N CYS A 310 -15.03 -14.87 28.69
CA CYS A 310 -16.45 -15.11 28.93
C CYS A 310 -16.71 -15.98 30.19
N PRO A 311 -15.93 -17.04 30.48
CA PRO A 311 -16.09 -17.83 31.71
C PRO A 311 -15.95 -17.05 33.03
N LEU A 312 -15.36 -15.85 33.03
CA LEU A 312 -15.26 -14.98 34.21
C LEU A 312 -16.55 -14.19 34.46
N ALA A 313 -17.45 -14.09 33.47
CA ALA A 313 -18.68 -13.31 33.52
C ALA A 313 -19.81 -14.05 34.29
N LYS A 314 -19.61 -14.30 35.58
CA LYS A 314 -20.58 -15.00 36.46
C LYS A 314 -21.84 -14.17 36.81
N ASN A 315 -22.20 -13.15 36.03
CA ASN A 315 -23.44 -12.37 36.18
C ASN A 315 -23.93 -11.78 34.84
N TYR A 316 -25.20 -11.38 34.79
CA TYR A 316 -25.84 -10.89 33.57
C TYR A 316 -25.17 -9.65 32.95
N ALA A 317 -24.66 -8.72 33.76
CA ALA A 317 -23.99 -7.53 33.26
C ALA A 317 -22.68 -7.88 32.52
N GLY A 318 -21.91 -8.84 33.04
CA GLY A 318 -20.73 -9.38 32.36
C GLY A 318 -21.07 -10.06 31.03
N LEU A 319 -22.15 -10.85 30.99
CA LEU A 319 -22.61 -11.51 29.76
C LEU A 319 -23.11 -10.49 28.71
N VAL A 320 -23.79 -9.42 29.14
CA VAL A 320 -24.14 -8.29 28.27
C VAL A 320 -22.87 -7.60 27.75
N SER A 321 -21.90 -7.27 28.60
CA SER A 321 -20.62 -6.69 28.18
C SER A 321 -19.89 -7.58 27.16
N TYR A 322 -19.89 -8.89 27.35
CA TYR A 322 -19.37 -9.86 26.38
C TYR A 322 -20.09 -9.74 25.02
N THR A 323 -21.41 -9.81 24.98
CA THR A 323 -22.17 -9.75 23.71
C THR A 323 -22.04 -8.43 22.96
N LEU A 324 -21.96 -7.29 23.68
CA LEU A 324 -21.76 -5.99 23.05
C LEU A 324 -20.41 -5.90 22.34
N ILE A 325 -19.33 -6.39 22.97
CA ILE A 325 -17.99 -6.37 22.38
C ILE A 325 -17.86 -7.43 21.27
N PHE A 326 -18.31 -8.66 21.53
CA PHE A 326 -18.30 -9.75 20.55
C PHE A 326 -19.07 -9.34 19.29
N GLY A 327 -20.30 -8.83 19.44
CA GLY A 327 -21.12 -8.41 18.30
C GLY A 327 -20.49 -7.27 17.51
N PHE A 328 -19.97 -6.22 18.16
CA PHE A 328 -19.33 -5.11 17.46
C PHE A 328 -18.16 -5.57 16.56
N PHE A 329 -17.33 -6.50 17.04
CA PHE A 329 -16.21 -7.06 16.27
C PHE A 329 -16.64 -8.17 15.28
N ASP A 330 -17.70 -8.93 15.55
CA ASP A 330 -18.35 -9.78 14.54
C ASP A 330 -18.74 -8.95 13.29
N GLY A 331 -19.18 -7.70 13.51
CA GLY A 331 -19.54 -6.82 12.41
C GLY A 331 -18.38 -6.51 11.46
N CYS A 332 -17.14 -6.44 11.95
CA CYS A 332 -15.96 -6.36 11.08
C CYS A 332 -15.67 -7.70 10.39
N PHE A 333 -15.84 -8.82 11.09
CA PHE A 333 -15.60 -10.15 10.54
C PHE A 333 -16.50 -10.43 9.33
N VAL A 334 -17.82 -10.41 9.52
CA VAL A 334 -18.77 -10.72 8.44
C VAL A 334 -18.77 -9.65 7.34
N GLY A 335 -18.61 -8.38 7.69
CA GLY A 335 -18.58 -7.29 6.72
C GLY A 335 -17.37 -7.28 5.79
N GLN A 336 -16.22 -7.82 6.22
CA GLN A 336 -14.96 -7.72 5.48
C GLN A 336 -14.46 -9.03 4.85
N VAL A 337 -14.94 -10.20 5.27
CA VAL A 337 -14.40 -11.50 4.79
C VAL A 337 -14.41 -11.62 3.25
N ALA A 338 -15.49 -11.19 2.58
CA ALA A 338 -15.59 -11.19 1.11
C ALA A 338 -14.72 -10.10 0.44
N VAL A 339 -14.48 -8.98 1.13
CA VAL A 339 -13.61 -7.88 0.64
C VAL A 339 -12.16 -8.32 0.66
N ILE A 340 -11.71 -8.92 1.77
CA ILE A 340 -10.33 -9.40 1.91
C ILE A 340 -10.06 -10.59 0.98
N THR A 341 -11.04 -11.46 0.72
CA THR A 341 -10.93 -12.47 -0.35
C THR A 341 -10.70 -11.82 -1.72
N ALA A 342 -11.36 -10.70 -2.04
CA ALA A 342 -11.10 -9.94 -3.27
C ALA A 342 -9.67 -9.36 -3.30
N ASP A 343 -9.22 -8.78 -2.19
CA ASP A 343 -7.87 -8.21 -2.05
C ASP A 343 -6.77 -9.31 -2.13
N VAL A 344 -7.09 -10.58 -1.88
CA VAL A 344 -6.16 -11.74 -1.96
C VAL A 344 -6.12 -12.42 -3.34
N VAL A 345 -7.24 -12.51 -4.06
CA VAL A 345 -7.33 -13.25 -5.35
C VAL A 345 -7.49 -12.36 -6.58
N GLY A 346 -7.81 -11.08 -6.41
CA GLY A 346 -8.23 -10.19 -7.49
C GLY A 346 -9.71 -10.33 -7.85
N HIS A 347 -10.29 -9.28 -8.43
CA HIS A 347 -11.73 -9.22 -8.72
C HIS A 347 -12.20 -10.29 -9.72
N ASP A 348 -11.37 -10.68 -10.68
CA ASP A 348 -11.77 -11.56 -11.78
C ASP A 348 -12.04 -13.01 -11.35
N LYS A 349 -11.46 -13.43 -10.22
CA LYS A 349 -11.70 -14.75 -9.59
C LYS A 349 -12.55 -14.68 -8.31
N LEU A 350 -13.08 -13.49 -7.98
CA LEU A 350 -13.78 -13.23 -6.71
C LEU A 350 -14.97 -14.18 -6.48
N SER A 351 -15.81 -14.40 -7.51
CA SER A 351 -16.98 -15.27 -7.44
C SER A 351 -16.61 -16.70 -7.01
N GLN A 352 -15.73 -17.33 -7.80
CA GLN A 352 -15.20 -18.67 -7.53
C GLN A 352 -14.49 -18.75 -6.17
N ALA A 353 -13.68 -17.75 -5.80
CA ALA A 353 -12.95 -17.74 -4.54
C ALA A 353 -13.88 -17.65 -3.32
N VAL A 354 -14.90 -16.77 -3.34
CA VAL A 354 -15.89 -16.66 -2.25
C VAL A 354 -16.72 -17.93 -2.13
N GLY A 355 -17.12 -18.55 -3.26
CA GLY A 355 -17.84 -19.82 -3.25
C GLY A 355 -17.01 -20.98 -2.70
N ASN A 356 -15.77 -21.16 -3.19
CA ASN A 356 -14.83 -22.19 -2.71
C ASN A 356 -14.50 -22.01 -1.22
N MET A 357 -14.33 -20.76 -0.76
CA MET A 357 -14.15 -20.43 0.65
C MET A 357 -15.36 -20.90 1.47
N PHE A 358 -16.58 -20.44 1.17
CA PHE A 358 -17.77 -20.84 1.94
C PHE A 358 -18.01 -22.36 1.96
N GLY A 359 -17.79 -23.05 0.83
CA GLY A 359 -17.86 -24.51 0.76
C GLY A 359 -16.92 -25.20 1.76
N THR A 360 -15.72 -24.65 1.94
CA THR A 360 -14.72 -25.16 2.88
C THR A 360 -15.04 -24.79 4.34
N LEU A 361 -15.57 -23.59 4.58
CA LEU A 361 -15.92 -23.11 5.92
C LEU A 361 -17.10 -23.86 6.56
N ALA A 362 -17.98 -24.45 5.75
CA ALA A 362 -19.15 -25.20 6.22
C ALA A 362 -18.80 -26.35 7.18
N ILE A 363 -17.67 -27.03 6.97
CA ILE A 363 -17.25 -28.19 7.77
C ILE A 363 -16.87 -27.78 9.21
N PRO A 364 -15.86 -26.92 9.48
CA PRO A 364 -15.51 -26.53 10.84
C PRO A 364 -16.65 -25.79 11.55
N MET A 365 -17.42 -24.97 10.83
CA MET A 365 -18.60 -24.27 11.34
C MET A 365 -19.66 -25.25 11.88
N SER A 366 -19.83 -26.41 11.26
CA SER A 366 -20.78 -27.44 11.70
C SER A 366 -20.26 -28.29 12.88
N LEU A 367 -18.94 -28.42 13.04
CA LEU A 367 -18.32 -29.29 14.06
C LEU A 367 -18.16 -28.62 15.44
N GLY A 368 -18.00 -27.30 15.49
CA GLY A 368 -17.78 -26.55 16.72
C GLY A 368 -18.92 -26.68 17.76
N PRO A 369 -20.19 -26.39 17.40
CA PRO A 369 -21.29 -26.42 18.36
C PRO A 369 -21.61 -27.81 18.94
N PRO A 370 -21.59 -28.93 18.18
CA PRO A 370 -21.72 -30.27 18.76
C PRO A 370 -20.60 -30.61 19.73
N LEU A 371 -19.34 -30.25 19.42
CA LEU A 371 -18.22 -30.46 20.35
C LEU A 371 -18.39 -29.66 21.65
N ALA A 372 -18.90 -28.43 21.57
CA ALA A 372 -19.21 -27.63 22.75
C ALA A 372 -20.35 -28.22 23.61
N GLY A 373 -21.34 -28.87 22.98
CA GLY A 373 -22.37 -29.64 23.68
C GLY A 373 -21.78 -30.85 24.41
N TRP A 374 -21.01 -31.68 23.71
CA TRP A 374 -20.33 -32.83 24.31
C TRP A 374 -19.37 -32.45 25.45
N LEU A 375 -18.68 -31.31 25.33
CA LEU A 375 -17.84 -30.77 26.41
C LEU A 375 -18.66 -30.30 27.63
N HIS A 376 -19.91 -29.88 27.45
CA HIS A 376 -20.83 -29.59 28.55
C HIS A 376 -21.32 -30.89 29.19
N GLU A 377 -21.81 -31.85 28.41
CA GLU A 377 -22.23 -33.18 28.87
C GLU A 377 -21.14 -33.88 29.70
N ALA A 378 -19.89 -33.86 29.22
CA ALA A 378 -18.77 -34.53 29.86
C ALA A 378 -18.25 -33.85 31.14
N PHE A 379 -18.60 -32.58 31.40
CA PHE A 379 -17.99 -31.78 32.48
C PHE A 379 -18.94 -30.87 33.28
N GLY A 380 -20.22 -30.82 32.95
CA GLY A 380 -21.23 -29.97 33.61
C GLY A 380 -21.07 -28.46 33.42
N THR A 381 -20.23 -28.00 32.47
CA THR A 381 -19.99 -26.56 32.24
C THR A 381 -19.44 -26.26 30.84
N TYR A 382 -19.91 -25.15 30.25
CA TYR A 382 -19.37 -24.62 28.99
C TYR A 382 -18.03 -23.89 29.14
N ASP A 383 -17.51 -23.66 30.37
CA ASP A 383 -16.27 -22.89 30.59
C ASP A 383 -15.12 -23.40 29.69
N LYS A 384 -14.98 -24.73 29.54
CA LYS A 384 -14.01 -25.38 28.65
C LYS A 384 -14.26 -25.13 27.15
N ALA A 385 -15.50 -25.13 26.71
CA ALA A 385 -15.87 -24.85 25.32
C ALA A 385 -15.57 -23.38 24.96
N PHE A 386 -15.86 -22.43 25.85
CA PHE A 386 -15.49 -21.02 25.68
C PHE A 386 -13.97 -20.82 25.68
N TYR A 387 -13.21 -21.49 26.56
CA TYR A 387 -11.75 -21.43 26.53
C TYR A 387 -11.15 -21.95 25.22
N ILE A 388 -11.68 -23.07 24.67
CA ILE A 388 -11.25 -23.61 23.37
C ILE A 388 -11.62 -22.65 22.24
N ALA A 389 -12.87 -22.16 22.18
CA ALA A 389 -13.32 -21.22 21.16
C ALA A 389 -12.48 -19.93 21.13
N GLY A 390 -12.21 -19.34 22.30
CA GLY A 390 -11.37 -18.15 22.45
C GLY A 390 -9.92 -18.39 22.04
N SER A 391 -9.34 -19.51 22.46
CA SER A 391 -7.95 -19.89 22.13
C SER A 391 -7.76 -20.14 20.62
N VAL A 392 -8.72 -20.82 19.98
CA VAL A 392 -8.72 -21.09 18.54
C VAL A 392 -8.87 -19.80 17.72
N ALA A 393 -9.71 -18.86 18.17
CA ALA A 393 -9.85 -17.55 17.56
C ALA A 393 -8.57 -16.68 17.71
N ILE A 394 -7.94 -16.68 18.90
CA ILE A 394 -6.64 -16.01 19.09
C ILE A 394 -5.58 -16.64 18.18
N PHE A 395 -5.51 -17.98 18.06
CA PHE A 395 -4.58 -18.65 17.16
C PHE A 395 -4.82 -18.29 15.68
N SER A 396 -6.08 -18.24 15.23
CA SER A 396 -6.43 -17.72 13.90
C SER A 396 -5.93 -16.29 13.69
N SER A 397 -6.07 -15.40 14.69
CA SER A 397 -5.54 -14.03 14.60
C SER A 397 -4.02 -13.97 14.39
N LEU A 398 -3.26 -14.97 14.87
CA LEU A 398 -1.81 -15.06 14.62
C LEU A 398 -1.48 -15.56 13.20
N LEU A 399 -2.29 -16.46 12.63
CA LEU A 399 -2.12 -16.95 11.26
C LEU A 399 -2.26 -15.84 10.20
N ILE A 400 -3.00 -14.76 10.51
CA ILE A 400 -3.14 -13.58 9.63
C ILE A 400 -1.79 -12.88 9.35
N PHE A 401 -0.82 -12.94 10.28
CA PHE A 401 0.55 -12.47 9.98
C PHE A 401 1.20 -13.28 8.85
N GLY A 402 0.93 -14.58 8.79
CA GLY A 402 1.34 -15.45 7.69
C GLY A 402 0.63 -15.10 6.37
N VAL A 403 -0.67 -14.79 6.42
CA VAL A 403 -1.43 -14.33 5.23
C VAL A 403 -0.81 -13.05 4.66
N ASN A 404 -0.56 -12.04 5.50
CA ASN A 404 0.10 -10.78 5.12
C ASN A 404 1.50 -11.02 4.53
N TYR A 405 2.30 -11.91 5.12
CA TYR A 405 3.60 -12.31 4.58
C TYR A 405 3.47 -12.97 3.20
N MET A 406 2.51 -13.89 3.01
CA MET A 406 2.32 -14.58 1.74
C MET A 406 1.77 -13.67 0.63
N ILE A 407 0.90 -12.70 0.94
CA ILE A 407 0.45 -11.69 -0.03
C ILE A 407 1.65 -10.85 -0.50
N ARG A 408 2.45 -10.32 0.44
CA ARG A 408 3.65 -9.52 0.12
C ARG A 408 4.65 -10.34 -0.70
N LYS A 409 4.90 -11.58 -0.28
CA LYS A 409 5.78 -12.49 -1.00
C LYS A 409 5.28 -12.76 -2.43
N GLN A 410 3.99 -13.01 -2.64
CA GLN A 410 3.43 -13.20 -3.98
C GLN A 410 3.48 -11.95 -4.85
N PHE A 411 3.33 -10.76 -4.26
CA PHE A 411 3.49 -9.50 -4.98
C PHE A 411 4.93 -9.37 -5.49
N THR A 412 5.92 -9.57 -4.61
CA THR A 412 7.34 -9.56 -4.99
C THR A 412 7.74 -10.71 -5.92
N GLU A 413 7.20 -11.92 -5.77
CA GLU A 413 7.42 -13.03 -6.72
C GLU A 413 6.91 -12.66 -8.12
N ARG A 414 5.72 -12.06 -8.25
CA ARG A 414 5.22 -11.57 -9.55
C ARG A 414 6.01 -10.39 -10.10
N GLU A 415 6.40 -9.43 -9.27
CA GLU A 415 7.26 -8.31 -9.70
C GLU A 415 8.63 -8.81 -10.22
N ILE A 416 9.12 -9.93 -9.69
CA ILE A 416 10.34 -10.61 -10.15
C ILE A 416 10.07 -11.40 -11.43
N GLU A 417 8.99 -12.18 -11.53
CA GLU A 417 8.60 -12.92 -12.73
C GLU A 417 8.36 -11.97 -13.93
N GLU A 418 7.66 -10.84 -13.73
CA GLU A 418 7.45 -9.81 -14.74
C GLU A 418 8.74 -9.07 -15.13
N GLN A 419 9.69 -8.86 -14.20
CA GLN A 419 10.99 -8.24 -14.51
C GLN A 419 12.01 -9.19 -15.13
N LEU A 420 11.91 -10.51 -14.88
CA LEU A 420 12.73 -11.54 -15.51
C LEU A 420 12.18 -12.03 -16.86
N GLY A 421 10.93 -11.69 -17.21
CA GLY A 421 10.29 -12.08 -18.47
C GLY A 421 9.88 -13.55 -18.55
N LEU A 422 9.94 -14.29 -17.44
CA LEU A 422 9.63 -15.72 -17.38
C LEU A 422 8.11 -15.93 -17.30
N LYS A 423 7.43 -16.04 -18.45
CA LYS A 423 6.03 -16.47 -18.50
C LYS A 423 5.87 -17.91 -18.02
N SER A 424 5.13 -18.13 -16.95
CA SER A 424 4.75 -19.47 -16.47
C SER A 424 3.51 -20.03 -17.23
N ASP A 425 3.55 -20.02 -18.57
CA ASP A 425 2.43 -20.42 -19.43
C ASP A 425 2.76 -21.67 -20.27
N THR A 426 2.87 -22.82 -19.61
CA THR A 426 2.56 -24.10 -20.25
C THR A 426 1.84 -25.02 -19.27
N SER A 427 0.54 -25.24 -19.49
CA SER A 427 -0.20 -26.30 -18.81
C SER A 427 0.03 -27.64 -19.50
N LEU A 428 1.26 -28.16 -19.46
CA LEU A 428 1.57 -29.53 -19.88
C LEU A 428 1.12 -30.53 -18.80
N SER A 429 0.55 -31.64 -19.27
CA SER A 429 0.07 -32.75 -18.45
C SER A 429 1.23 -33.46 -17.76
N VAL A 430 1.20 -33.60 -16.43
CA VAL A 430 2.15 -34.47 -15.70
C VAL A 430 1.69 -35.94 -15.82
N SER A 431 1.60 -36.41 -17.06
CA SER A 431 1.11 -37.76 -17.42
C SER A 431 1.58 -38.27 -18.79
N GLU A 432 2.35 -37.49 -19.55
CA GLU A 432 2.84 -37.86 -20.90
C GLU A 432 4.37 -37.71 -21.04
N ALA A 433 5.06 -37.32 -19.94
CA ALA A 433 6.51 -37.17 -19.91
C ALA A 433 7.26 -38.48 -19.56
N GLU A 434 6.58 -39.47 -18.99
CA GLU A 434 7.17 -40.76 -18.57
C GLU A 434 7.19 -41.82 -19.69
N THR A 435 6.65 -41.51 -20.88
CA THR A 435 6.51 -42.44 -22.00
C THR A 435 7.20 -41.98 -23.29
N ALA A 436 8.01 -40.90 -23.23
CA ALA A 436 8.61 -40.25 -24.39
C ALA A 436 10.16 -40.23 -24.40
N SER A 437 10.82 -40.87 -23.42
CA SER A 437 12.30 -40.85 -23.28
C SER A 437 13.03 -42.04 -23.88
N ASP A 438 12.33 -43.14 -24.23
CA ASP A 438 12.96 -44.45 -24.49
C ASP A 438 13.36 -44.71 -25.95
N SER A 439 13.14 -43.78 -26.89
CA SER A 439 13.37 -44.02 -28.32
C SER A 439 13.96 -42.84 -29.12
N ALA A 440 15.04 -42.22 -28.62
CA ALA A 440 15.92 -41.40 -29.46
C ALA A 440 17.40 -41.53 -29.05
N TYR A 441 18.21 -41.98 -30.00
CA TYR A 441 19.68 -42.07 -30.00
C TYR A 441 20.39 -40.94 -29.23
N LYS A 442 21.35 -41.23 -28.33
CA LYS A 442 22.73 -41.72 -28.57
C LYS A 442 23.68 -40.70 -29.19
N ASP A 443 24.96 -40.85 -28.81
CA ASP A 443 26.16 -40.33 -29.47
C ASP A 443 26.36 -38.80 -29.45
N THR A 444 26.77 -38.24 -28.31
CA THR A 444 28.15 -37.72 -28.12
C THR A 444 28.43 -37.29 -26.68
N GLU A 445 29.67 -37.50 -26.23
CA GLU A 445 30.11 -37.18 -24.86
C GLU A 445 30.62 -35.75 -24.70
N SER A 446 30.50 -35.21 -23.48
CA SER A 446 31.49 -34.39 -22.73
C SER A 446 30.91 -33.18 -21.99
N LYS A 447 30.40 -33.40 -20.77
CA LYS A 447 30.27 -32.37 -19.72
C LYS A 447 30.24 -33.02 -18.33
N PRO A 448 31.03 -32.56 -17.35
CA PRO A 448 30.96 -33.07 -15.98
C PRO A 448 29.72 -32.54 -15.25
N MET A 449 29.19 -33.36 -14.34
CA MET A 449 28.19 -32.95 -13.34
C MET A 449 28.78 -31.93 -12.36
N LEU A 450 27.96 -31.00 -11.88
CA LEU A 450 27.96 -30.55 -10.48
C LEU A 450 26.53 -30.12 -10.10
N GLU A 451 26.13 -30.42 -8.87
CA GLU A 451 24.73 -30.69 -8.52
C GLU A 451 24.03 -29.56 -7.72
N GLU A 452 22.70 -29.50 -7.88
CA GLU A 452 21.61 -29.21 -6.92
C GLU A 452 21.71 -28.21 -5.72
N GLU A 453 22.86 -27.63 -5.35
CA GLU A 453 22.98 -26.89 -4.07
C GLU A 453 22.10 -25.63 -3.95
N GLU A 454 21.80 -24.93 -5.05
CA GLU A 454 21.07 -23.64 -5.00
C GLU A 454 19.64 -23.76 -4.45
N TYR A 455 18.93 -24.86 -4.72
CA TYR A 455 17.53 -25.01 -4.27
C TYR A 455 17.41 -25.26 -2.76
N VAL A 456 18.47 -25.78 -2.13
CA VAL A 456 18.53 -26.04 -0.68
C VAL A 456 18.92 -24.79 0.11
N ALA A 457 19.80 -23.95 -0.45
CA ALA A 457 20.31 -22.74 0.21
C ALA A 457 19.20 -21.73 0.55
N VAL A 458 18.30 -21.45 -0.42
CA VAL A 458 17.17 -20.51 -0.26
C VAL A 458 16.24 -20.91 0.90
N ASN A 459 16.05 -22.22 1.09
CA ASN A 459 15.20 -22.79 2.14
C ASN A 459 15.85 -22.75 3.54
N LYS A 460 17.18 -22.79 3.64
CA LYS A 460 17.91 -22.64 4.92
C LYS A 460 17.87 -21.19 5.43
N PHE A 461 18.10 -20.21 4.56
CA PHE A 461 18.20 -18.80 4.98
C PHE A 461 16.89 -18.25 5.56
N CYS A 462 15.75 -18.59 4.97
CA CYS A 462 14.42 -18.19 5.46
C CYS A 462 14.09 -18.74 6.86
N LYS A 463 14.56 -19.96 7.19
CA LYS A 463 14.29 -20.58 8.51
C LYS A 463 15.06 -19.90 9.64
N LEU A 464 16.34 -19.58 9.41
CA LEU A 464 17.22 -19.02 10.46
C LEU A 464 16.79 -17.61 10.89
N HIS A 465 16.42 -16.75 9.94
CA HIS A 465 15.99 -15.38 10.22
C HIS A 465 14.61 -15.30 10.90
N CYS A 466 13.79 -16.36 10.82
CA CYS A 466 12.47 -16.43 11.44
C CYS A 466 12.53 -16.77 12.95
N ALA A 467 13.36 -17.76 13.33
CA ALA A 467 13.50 -18.21 14.72
C ALA A 467 13.95 -17.11 15.70
N LEU A 468 14.75 -16.15 15.20
CA LEU A 468 15.27 -15.02 15.99
C LEU A 468 14.23 -13.94 16.31
N ARG A 469 13.05 -13.93 15.64
CA ARG A 469 11.98 -12.95 15.92
C ARG A 469 10.85 -13.51 16.79
N THR A 470 10.47 -14.78 16.62
CA THR A 470 9.38 -15.40 17.42
C THR A 470 9.73 -15.51 18.91
N SER A 471 10.99 -15.83 19.23
CA SER A 471 11.46 -15.94 20.63
C SER A 471 11.26 -14.66 21.46
N LYS A 472 11.42 -13.48 20.86
CA LYS A 472 11.23 -12.19 21.56
C LYS A 472 9.77 -11.87 21.87
N ALA A 473 8.82 -12.36 21.07
CA ALA A 473 7.38 -12.13 21.32
C ALA A 473 6.86 -12.94 22.51
N LEU A 474 7.33 -14.18 22.67
CA LEU A 474 6.86 -15.09 23.71
C LEU A 474 7.27 -14.64 25.13
N LEU A 475 8.45 -14.04 25.27
CA LEU A 475 8.97 -13.53 26.54
C LEU A 475 8.17 -12.34 27.11
N VAL A 476 7.66 -11.45 26.25
CA VAL A 476 6.88 -10.27 26.70
C VAL A 476 5.54 -10.69 27.30
N ILE A 477 4.90 -11.73 26.73
CA ILE A 477 3.58 -12.21 27.17
C ILE A 477 3.64 -12.82 28.58
N LEU A 478 4.73 -13.50 28.95
CA LEU A 478 4.92 -14.11 30.27
C LEU A 478 5.16 -13.09 31.40
N GLN A 479 5.46 -11.83 31.08
CA GLN A 479 5.94 -10.85 32.05
C GLN A 479 4.87 -9.86 32.54
N ILE A 480 3.67 -9.88 31.95
CA ILE A 480 2.54 -8.99 32.27
C ILE A 480 1.61 -9.61 33.35
N ALA A 481 1.75 -10.90 33.65
CA ALA A 481 0.85 -11.66 34.52
C ALA A 481 1.06 -11.47 36.05
N LYS A 482 1.66 -10.36 36.51
CA LYS A 482 1.89 -10.08 37.94
C LYS A 482 1.74 -8.60 38.31
N LEU A 483 1.05 -8.40 39.45
CA LEU A 483 0.88 -7.17 40.26
C LEU A 483 -0.14 -6.13 39.78
N GLY A 484 -1.18 -5.95 40.62
CA GLY A 484 -1.98 -4.74 40.74
C GLY A 484 -2.87 -4.81 41.99
N CYS A 485 -2.84 -3.80 42.86
CA CYS A 485 -3.85 -3.49 43.90
C CYS A 485 -3.50 -2.21 44.69
N SER A 486 -4.47 -1.68 45.44
CA SER A 486 -4.46 -0.46 46.32
C SER A 486 -4.14 0.88 45.63
N SER A 487 -4.96 1.96 45.65
CA SER A 487 -5.76 2.67 46.69
C SER A 487 -4.94 3.65 47.56
N SER A 488 -5.37 4.87 47.91
CA SER A 488 -6.55 5.72 47.55
C SER A 488 -6.41 7.10 48.23
N ASN A 489 -7.24 8.10 47.86
CA ASN A 489 -7.49 9.38 48.57
C ASN A 489 -6.32 10.41 48.60
N ALA A 490 -6.51 11.73 48.81
CA ALA A 490 -7.65 12.64 48.58
C ALA A 490 -7.22 14.13 48.71
N ALA A 491 -8.16 15.06 48.46
CA ALA A 491 -8.23 16.46 48.94
C ALA A 491 -7.43 17.60 48.27
N LYS A 492 -8.21 18.65 47.90
CA LYS A 492 -7.90 20.09 47.74
C LYS A 492 -8.16 20.81 49.12
N PRO A 493 -8.06 22.16 49.35
CA PRO A 493 -8.26 23.29 48.42
C PRO A 493 -7.49 24.63 48.71
N ALA A 494 -7.96 25.71 48.04
CA ALA A 494 -7.82 27.16 48.35
C ALA A 494 -6.43 27.81 48.13
N ALA A 495 -6.26 28.84 47.28
CA ALA A 495 -6.75 30.24 47.26
C ALA A 495 -5.70 31.21 47.91
N ASP A 496 -5.66 32.53 47.69
CA ASP A 496 -6.58 33.51 47.08
C ASP A 496 -5.81 34.78 46.61
N ARG A 497 -6.45 35.71 45.88
CA ARG A 497 -6.11 37.16 45.70
C ARG A 497 -4.83 37.58 44.92
N ASN A 498 -4.66 38.86 44.52
CA ASN A 498 -5.55 39.85 43.85
C ASN A 498 -4.72 41.12 43.45
N ALA A 499 -5.36 42.14 42.85
CA ALA A 499 -4.89 43.54 42.62
C ALA A 499 -3.80 43.72 41.51
N GLN A 500 -3.96 44.54 40.45
CA GLN A 500 -4.23 46.01 40.32
C GLN A 500 -2.97 46.88 40.54
N THR A 501 -2.66 47.97 39.81
CA THR A 501 -3.19 48.63 38.58
C THR A 501 -2.17 49.70 38.11
N ARG A 502 -2.45 50.38 36.97
CA ARG A 502 -1.87 51.64 36.44
C ARG A 502 -0.72 51.54 35.45
N ASP A 503 -0.49 52.50 34.55
CA ASP A 503 -1.31 53.39 33.66
C ASP A 503 -0.31 54.40 33.01
N ASP A 504 -0.79 55.34 32.17
CA ASP A 504 -0.06 56.46 31.52
C ASP A 504 0.97 56.05 30.42
N GLU A 505 0.70 56.23 29.11
CA GLU A 505 0.70 57.46 28.28
C GLU A 505 2.08 58.09 27.98
N ASN A 506 2.49 58.12 26.69
CA ASN A 506 2.36 59.32 25.85
C ASN A 506 2.68 59.08 24.34
N ASP A 507 2.36 60.07 23.51
CA ASP A 507 2.45 60.11 22.03
C ASP A 507 3.85 60.47 21.47
N ASN A 508 4.17 59.97 20.25
CA ASN A 508 4.20 60.87 19.08
C ASN A 508 4.30 60.23 17.68
N ASN A 509 4.00 61.06 16.67
CA ASN A 509 3.85 60.73 15.26
C ASN A 509 5.17 60.73 14.45
N GLN A 510 5.24 59.88 13.42
CA GLN A 510 5.70 60.30 12.09
C GLN A 510 5.08 59.41 10.99
N ALA A 511 4.86 59.96 9.80
CA ALA A 511 4.11 59.30 8.74
C ALA A 511 4.73 59.52 7.34
N ALA A 512 4.77 58.47 6.52
CA ALA A 512 4.67 58.52 5.04
C ALA A 512 4.63 57.11 4.42
N MET A 513 4.14 57.04 3.17
CA MET A 513 4.18 55.89 2.23
C MET A 513 3.31 54.66 2.55
N THR A 514 2.04 54.75 2.13
CA THR A 514 1.15 53.59 1.98
C THR A 514 1.57 52.69 0.82
N ALA A 515 2.17 51.53 1.12
CA ALA A 515 2.33 50.44 0.17
C ALA A 515 0.96 49.90 -0.32
N PRO A 516 0.87 49.33 -1.54
CA PRO A 516 -0.39 48.78 -2.05
C PRO A 516 -0.89 47.61 -1.19
N LYS A 517 -2.21 47.56 -0.95
CA LYS A 517 -2.83 46.48 -0.15
C LYS A 517 -2.68 45.13 -0.86
N ILE A 518 -1.81 44.28 -0.33
CA ILE A 518 -1.67 42.88 -0.74
C ILE A 518 -2.94 42.13 -0.30
N ASN A 519 -3.90 41.99 -1.22
CA ASN A 519 -5.10 41.18 -1.01
C ASN A 519 -4.74 39.68 -1.10
N PHE A 520 -4.47 39.07 0.05
CA PHE A 520 -4.35 37.61 0.15
C PHE A 520 -5.74 36.98 0.34
N PRO A 521 -6.12 35.93 -0.42
CA PRO A 521 -5.39 35.32 -1.54
C PRO A 521 -5.51 36.10 -2.86
N ALA A 522 -4.45 36.07 -3.67
CA ALA A 522 -4.45 36.59 -5.04
C ALA A 522 -5.56 35.97 -5.91
N GLU A 523 -5.99 36.66 -6.97
CA GLU A 523 -7.20 36.29 -7.73
C GLU A 523 -7.14 34.91 -8.40
N ASN A 524 -5.95 34.44 -8.75
CA ASN A 524 -5.71 33.11 -9.34
C ASN A 524 -5.46 32.00 -8.28
N SER A 525 -5.57 32.31 -6.98
CA SER A 525 -5.31 31.32 -5.91
C SER A 525 -6.45 30.29 -5.80
N PRO A 526 -6.13 28.98 -5.66
CA PRO A 526 -7.14 27.94 -5.41
C PRO A 526 -7.90 28.11 -4.09
N GLN A 527 -7.48 29.04 -3.23
CA GLN A 527 -8.15 29.40 -1.97
C GLN A 527 -9.41 30.28 -2.17
N ARG A 528 -9.61 30.92 -3.33
CA ARG A 528 -10.75 31.85 -3.58
C ARG A 528 -11.88 31.24 -4.41
N ALA A 529 -11.85 29.94 -4.69
CA ALA A 529 -12.85 29.25 -5.50
C ALA A 529 -14.24 29.22 -4.83
N LYS A 530 -15.13 30.17 -5.19
CA LYS A 530 -16.54 30.15 -4.79
C LYS A 530 -17.22 28.86 -5.29
N SER A 531 -18.09 28.30 -4.45
CA SER A 531 -18.72 27.00 -4.68
C SER A 531 -19.86 27.03 -5.70
N SER A 532 -19.71 26.29 -6.80
CA SER A 532 -20.82 25.92 -7.71
C SER A 532 -20.88 24.39 -7.90
N GLY A 533 -21.37 23.69 -6.87
CA GLY A 533 -22.04 22.38 -7.02
C GLY A 533 -21.28 21.19 -7.62
N SER A 534 -20.22 20.69 -6.97
CA SER A 534 -19.81 19.28 -7.10
C SER A 534 -19.00 18.80 -5.88
N LEU A 535 -19.33 17.62 -5.34
CA LEU A 535 -18.77 17.11 -4.08
C LEU A 535 -17.58 16.17 -4.32
N ASN A 536 -16.37 16.64 -3.96
CA ASN A 536 -15.16 15.82 -3.88
C ASN A 536 -14.38 16.12 -2.60
N ILE A 537 -13.75 15.09 -2.03
CA ILE A 537 -12.98 15.21 -0.78
C ILE A 537 -11.55 15.69 -1.10
N ARG A 538 -11.19 16.88 -0.62
CA ARG A 538 -9.81 17.41 -0.57
C ARG A 538 -9.28 17.34 0.86
N ALA A 539 -7.95 17.31 1.00
CA ALA A 539 -7.29 17.68 2.26
C ALA A 539 -7.72 19.09 2.66
N LYS A 540 -8.13 19.26 3.92
CA LYS A 540 -8.84 20.46 4.39
C LYS A 540 -7.85 21.52 4.88
N VAL A 541 -7.17 22.20 3.95
CA VAL A 541 -6.31 23.35 4.24
C VAL A 541 -7.12 24.36 5.08
N VAL A 542 -6.64 24.65 6.29
CA VAL A 542 -7.30 25.59 7.20
C VAL A 542 -6.83 27.00 6.82
N PRO A 543 -7.72 27.97 6.58
CA PRO A 543 -7.30 29.36 6.38
C PRO A 543 -6.67 29.88 7.68
N LEU A 544 -5.38 30.23 7.60
CA LEU A 544 -4.63 30.82 8.71
C LEU A 544 -5.26 32.17 9.12
N LYS A 545 -5.12 32.53 10.41
CA LYS A 545 -5.55 33.85 10.90
C LYS A 545 -4.73 34.95 10.19
N PRO A 546 -5.28 36.15 9.97
CA PRO A 546 -4.48 37.31 9.54
C PRO A 546 -3.29 37.53 10.49
N GLY A 547 -2.09 37.71 9.94
CA GLY A 547 -0.85 37.80 10.75
C GLY A 547 -0.29 36.47 11.27
N ARG A 548 -0.78 35.32 10.79
CA ARG A 548 -0.22 33.98 11.07
C ARG A 548 0.28 33.26 9.81
N SER A 549 0.79 33.99 8.82
CA SER A 549 1.49 33.39 7.67
C SER A 549 2.88 32.89 8.05
N LEU A 550 3.52 32.10 7.18
CA LEU A 550 4.91 31.66 7.37
C LEU A 550 5.88 32.85 7.53
N MET A 551 5.68 33.91 6.75
CA MET A 551 6.36 35.21 6.88
C MET A 551 6.25 35.79 8.30
N ASP A 552 5.08 35.67 8.94
CA ASP A 552 4.84 36.19 10.28
C ASP A 552 5.45 35.30 11.37
N TRP A 553 5.58 33.98 11.13
CA TRP A 553 6.35 33.08 12.00
C TRP A 553 7.84 33.47 12.02
N ILE A 554 8.38 33.74 10.84
CA ILE A 554 9.79 34.12 10.65
C ILE A 554 10.12 35.46 11.32
N ARG A 555 9.17 36.41 11.34
CA ARG A 555 9.29 37.64 12.13
C ARG A 555 9.23 37.35 13.63
N LEU A 556 8.35 36.47 14.10
CA LEU A 556 8.28 36.08 15.51
C LEU A 556 9.60 35.42 15.98
N GLY A 557 10.18 34.51 15.18
CA GLY A 557 11.48 33.90 15.44
C GLY A 557 12.69 34.87 15.42
N LYS A 558 12.49 36.11 14.95
CA LYS A 558 13.49 37.20 14.97
C LYS A 558 13.18 38.28 16.02
N SER A 559 12.12 38.13 16.81
CA SER A 559 11.69 39.12 17.82
C SER A 559 12.56 39.17 19.08
N GLY A 560 13.43 38.19 19.30
CA GLY A 560 14.18 38.02 20.55
C GLY A 560 13.38 37.36 21.68
N GLN A 561 12.10 37.03 21.47
CA GLN A 561 11.30 36.26 22.42
C GLN A 561 11.82 34.81 22.53
N ASP A 562 11.88 34.28 23.75
CA ASP A 562 12.17 32.85 23.97
C ASP A 562 10.97 32.00 23.53
N LEU A 563 11.11 31.31 22.39
CA LEU A 563 10.10 30.41 21.84
C LEU A 563 10.31 28.94 22.27
N ALA A 564 11.43 28.61 22.92
CA ALA A 564 11.66 27.31 23.56
C ALA A 564 11.04 27.28 24.97
N GLY A 565 11.09 28.40 25.69
CA GLY A 565 10.59 28.56 27.06
C GLY A 565 11.55 28.04 28.13
N THR A 566 12.85 27.99 27.83
CA THR A 566 13.90 27.43 28.71
C THR A 566 14.94 28.45 29.17
N GLY A 567 14.76 29.73 28.84
CA GLY A 567 15.75 30.78 29.13
C GLY A 567 17.06 30.62 28.34
N GLY A 568 17.01 29.93 27.20
CA GLY A 568 18.19 29.59 26.38
C GLY A 568 19.01 28.40 26.89
N LEU A 569 18.57 27.71 27.96
CA LEU A 569 19.21 26.50 28.44
C LEU A 569 18.77 25.28 27.60
N VAL A 570 19.75 24.59 27.00
CA VAL A 570 19.51 23.34 26.26
C VAL A 570 19.52 22.16 27.23
N GLN A 571 18.37 21.53 27.45
CA GLN A 571 18.20 20.44 28.41
C GLN A 571 17.87 19.11 27.72
N ALA A 572 18.56 18.04 28.11
CA ALA A 572 18.24 16.69 27.64
C ALA A 572 16.92 16.19 28.26
N VAL A 573 15.86 16.12 27.45
CA VAL A 573 14.49 15.77 27.85
C VAL A 573 14.32 14.24 27.85
N THR A 574 13.66 13.64 28.84
CA THR A 574 13.36 12.20 28.81
C THR A 574 11.98 11.92 28.20
N GLU A 575 11.69 10.66 27.85
CA GLU A 575 10.38 10.30 27.29
C GLU A 575 9.24 10.53 28.30
N GLU A 576 9.51 10.36 29.60
CA GLU A 576 8.55 10.67 30.68
C GLU A 576 8.29 12.18 30.80
N GLU A 577 9.33 13.03 30.64
CA GLU A 577 9.15 14.48 30.68
C GLU A 577 8.37 14.98 29.47
N LEU A 578 8.78 14.55 28.26
CA LEU A 578 8.08 14.86 27.00
C LEU A 578 6.59 14.49 27.05
N SER A 579 6.23 13.39 27.74
CA SER A 579 4.84 12.95 27.87
C SER A 579 3.92 13.90 28.65
N LYS A 580 4.47 14.82 29.46
CA LYS A 580 3.69 15.80 30.25
C LYS A 580 3.20 16.97 29.41
N HIS A 581 4.03 17.41 28.47
CA HIS A 581 3.82 18.57 27.60
C HIS A 581 2.92 18.21 26.41
N ASN A 582 1.66 17.87 26.74
CA ASN A 582 0.70 17.23 25.85
C ASN A 582 -0.55 18.06 25.52
N LYS A 583 -0.52 19.40 25.67
CA LYS A 583 -1.70 20.28 25.59
C LYS A 583 -1.46 21.47 24.65
N GLU A 584 -2.52 22.09 24.12
CA GLU A 584 -2.35 23.21 23.18
C GLU A 584 -1.62 24.43 23.77
N GLN A 585 -1.72 24.65 25.08
CA GLN A 585 -0.98 25.70 25.80
C GLN A 585 0.41 25.25 26.33
N ASP A 586 0.78 23.99 26.11
CA ASP A 586 2.01 23.36 26.62
C ASP A 586 2.31 22.11 25.76
N ALA A 587 2.76 22.36 24.53
CA ALA A 587 2.85 21.38 23.45
C ALA A 587 4.31 21.13 23.07
N TRP A 588 4.93 20.05 23.54
CA TRP A 588 6.27 19.64 23.08
C TRP A 588 6.19 18.45 22.13
N ILE A 589 7.12 18.36 21.18
CA ILE A 589 7.21 17.24 20.22
C ILE A 589 8.66 16.79 20.07
N SER A 590 8.91 15.49 19.88
CA SER A 590 10.19 15.01 19.37
C SER A 590 10.09 14.75 17.86
N ILE A 591 11.04 15.30 17.10
CA ILE A 591 11.23 15.03 15.67
C ILE A 591 12.72 14.73 15.46
N ARG A 592 13.01 13.56 14.89
CA ARG A 592 14.36 13.02 14.61
C ARG A 592 15.28 13.07 15.84
N GLY A 593 14.72 12.81 17.03
CA GLY A 593 15.43 12.78 18.31
C GLY A 593 15.71 14.14 18.96
N ARG A 594 15.19 15.24 18.39
CA ARG A 594 15.25 16.60 18.96
C ARG A 594 13.87 17.02 19.46
N VAL A 595 13.81 17.63 20.65
CA VAL A 595 12.57 18.10 21.27
C VAL A 595 12.37 19.60 21.02
N TYR A 596 11.17 19.97 20.59
CA TYR A 596 10.78 21.35 20.25
C TYR A 596 9.48 21.76 20.96
N ASN A 597 9.41 23.00 21.44
CA ASN A 597 8.21 23.63 21.97
C ASN A 597 7.33 24.14 20.82
N MET A 598 6.28 23.40 20.48
CA MET A 598 5.37 23.71 19.38
C MET A 598 4.31 24.75 19.75
N THR A 599 4.11 25.05 21.04
CA THR A 599 3.11 25.99 21.56
C THR A 599 3.02 27.30 20.77
N PRO A 600 4.12 28.05 20.52
CA PRO A 600 4.06 29.28 19.72
C PRO A 600 3.79 29.03 18.22
N TYR A 601 4.06 27.84 17.68
CA TYR A 601 3.89 27.50 16.26
C TYR A 601 2.49 27.00 15.88
N LEU A 602 1.67 26.55 16.84
CA LEU A 602 0.38 25.89 16.57
C LEU A 602 -0.54 26.71 15.64
N GLU A 603 -0.59 28.03 15.80
CA GLU A 603 -1.43 28.92 14.96
C GLU A 603 -0.89 29.20 13.56
N TYR A 604 0.40 28.90 13.31
CA TYR A 604 1.09 29.16 12.04
C TYR A 604 1.10 27.95 11.09
N HIS A 605 0.71 26.77 11.59
CA HIS A 605 0.75 25.53 10.82
C HIS A 605 -0.37 25.46 9.76
N PRO A 606 -0.07 25.25 8.45
CA PRO A 606 -1.08 25.26 7.40
C PRO A 606 -2.04 24.05 7.41
N GLY A 607 -1.70 22.96 8.12
CA GLY A 607 -2.63 21.88 8.46
C GLY A 607 -3.56 22.19 9.65
N GLY A 608 -3.35 23.32 10.32
CA GLY A 608 -4.01 23.71 11.56
C GLY A 608 -3.44 23.01 12.81
N ILE A 609 -3.91 23.47 13.96
CA ILE A 609 -3.55 22.97 15.30
C ILE A 609 -3.73 21.44 15.44
N PRO A 610 -4.85 20.83 14.99
CA PRO A 610 -5.12 19.40 15.24
C PRO A 610 -4.06 18.45 14.67
N GLU A 611 -3.42 18.81 13.56
CA GLU A 611 -2.42 17.93 12.92
C GLU A 611 -1.08 17.93 13.68
N ILE A 612 -0.68 19.05 14.30
CA ILE A 612 0.49 19.05 15.21
C ILE A 612 0.14 18.33 16.51
N MET A 613 -1.06 18.55 17.06
CA MET A 613 -1.49 17.92 18.32
C MET A 613 -1.58 16.38 18.23
N ARG A 614 -1.59 15.78 17.03
CA ARG A 614 -1.41 14.32 16.85
C ARG A 614 0.00 13.83 17.24
N GLY A 615 1.03 14.66 17.12
CA GLY A 615 2.42 14.31 17.43
C GLY A 615 2.91 14.77 18.81
N VAL A 616 2.27 15.81 19.36
CA VAL A 616 2.61 16.41 20.66
C VAL A 616 2.56 15.39 21.82
N GLY A 617 3.46 15.55 22.78
CA GLY A 617 3.66 14.66 23.92
C GLY A 617 4.49 13.40 23.66
N ARG A 618 5.10 13.24 22.46
CA ARG A 618 5.85 12.03 22.08
C ARG A 618 6.87 12.24 20.96
N ASP A 619 7.63 11.17 20.66
CA ASP A 619 8.40 11.07 19.42
C ASP A 619 7.43 10.85 18.24
N ALA A 620 7.40 11.84 17.36
CA ALA A 620 6.49 11.96 16.23
C ALA A 620 7.23 11.89 14.89
N THR A 621 8.49 11.42 14.89
CA THR A 621 9.36 11.34 13.70
C THR A 621 8.66 10.66 12.51
N ASP A 622 8.04 9.49 12.72
CA ASP A 622 7.34 8.76 11.65
C ASP A 622 6.11 9.54 11.10
N LEU A 623 5.38 10.23 11.96
CA LEU A 623 4.22 11.05 11.60
C LEU A 623 4.64 12.31 10.81
N PHE A 624 5.79 12.88 11.17
CA PHE A 624 6.39 13.98 10.42
C PHE A 624 6.86 13.51 9.03
N ASP A 625 7.61 12.40 8.96
CA ASP A 625 8.15 11.88 7.71
C ASP A 625 7.10 11.25 6.77
N GLU A 626 5.87 10.99 7.23
CA GLU A 626 4.73 10.64 6.37
C GLU A 626 4.25 11.82 5.51
N THR A 627 4.22 13.03 6.06
CA THR A 627 3.55 14.21 5.44
C THR A 627 4.53 15.33 5.05
N HIS A 628 5.68 15.41 5.70
CA HIS A 628 6.60 16.55 5.67
C HIS A 628 8.06 16.14 5.47
N LYS A 629 8.34 14.95 4.92
CA LYS A 629 9.70 14.38 4.75
C LYS A 629 10.73 15.36 4.14
N TRP A 630 10.28 16.18 3.19
CA TRP A 630 11.05 17.18 2.45
C TRP A 630 11.18 18.55 3.16
N VAL A 631 10.57 18.72 4.34
CA VAL A 631 10.61 19.97 5.12
C VAL A 631 11.73 19.88 6.15
N ASN A 632 12.63 20.86 6.16
CA ASN A 632 13.67 20.94 7.19
C ASN A 632 13.10 21.49 8.51
N ALA A 633 12.59 20.58 9.35
CA ALA A 633 12.08 20.92 10.68
C ALA A 633 13.15 21.58 11.59
N GLU A 634 14.42 21.19 11.45
CA GLU A 634 15.50 21.69 12.31
C GLU A 634 15.75 23.19 12.10
N SER A 635 15.69 23.64 10.83
CA SER A 635 15.77 25.07 10.46
C SER A 635 14.50 25.81 10.87
N MET A 636 13.32 25.27 10.53
CA MET A 636 12.02 25.91 10.72
C MET A 636 11.64 26.11 12.21
N LEU A 637 12.12 25.22 13.08
CA LEU A 637 11.79 25.17 14.51
C LEU A 637 13.01 25.42 15.41
N GLU A 638 14.13 25.92 14.87
CA GLU A 638 15.38 26.14 15.63
C GLU A 638 15.13 26.93 16.94
N LYS A 639 14.34 28.01 16.87
CA LYS A 639 14.03 28.85 18.04
C LYS A 639 13.10 28.20 19.07
N CYS A 640 12.48 27.08 18.72
CA CYS A 640 11.65 26.26 19.60
C CYS A 640 12.44 25.12 20.26
N PHE A 641 13.71 24.91 19.90
CA PHE A 641 14.49 23.75 20.34
C PHE A 641 14.81 23.77 21.83
N ILE A 642 14.38 22.72 22.54
CA ILE A 642 14.61 22.52 23.99
C ILE A 642 15.87 21.68 24.23
N GLY A 643 16.08 20.64 23.43
CA GLY A 643 17.22 19.75 23.58
C GLY A 643 17.03 18.34 23.02
N PRO A 644 18.03 17.45 23.17
CA PRO A 644 17.98 16.08 22.65
C PRO A 644 17.11 15.15 23.51
N LEU A 645 16.42 14.21 22.87
CA LEU A 645 15.63 13.18 23.55
C LEU A 645 16.53 12.09 24.16
N LYS A 646 16.54 12.02 25.49
CA LYS A 646 17.36 11.11 26.29
C LYS A 646 16.62 9.80 26.59
N ARG A 647 16.80 8.81 25.72
CA ARG A 647 16.30 7.44 25.93
C ARG A 647 17.04 6.75 27.09
N SER A 648 16.32 5.94 27.89
CA SER A 648 16.81 5.41 29.17
C SER A 648 17.71 4.17 29.01
N ASN A 649 19.02 4.40 28.88
CA ASN A 649 20.02 3.33 28.85
C ASN A 649 20.17 2.63 30.22
N VAL A 650 19.52 1.48 30.41
CA VAL A 650 19.71 0.61 31.59
C VAL A 650 21.04 -0.15 31.49
N VAL A 651 22.13 0.53 31.83
CA VAL A 651 23.47 -0.07 31.93
C VAL A 651 23.55 -0.97 33.18
N LYS A 652 23.66 -2.28 32.98
CA LYS A 652 23.93 -3.24 34.07
C LYS A 652 25.33 -2.98 34.66
N LYS A 653 25.40 -2.44 35.88
CA LYS A 653 26.65 -2.33 36.64
C LYS A 653 27.21 -3.73 36.94
N ALA A 654 28.49 -3.93 36.64
CA ALA A 654 29.24 -5.07 37.17
C ALA A 654 29.47 -4.93 38.68
N LYS A 655 29.64 -6.06 39.38
CA LYS A 655 30.16 -6.14 40.74
C LYS A 655 31.18 -7.29 40.86
N PRO A 656 32.09 -7.24 41.85
CA PRO A 656 33.39 -7.92 41.76
C PRO A 656 33.39 -9.38 42.21
N SER A 657 34.50 -10.06 41.93
CA SER A 657 34.81 -11.44 42.33
C SER A 657 35.45 -11.54 43.72
N ARG A 658 35.12 -12.62 44.45
CA ARG A 658 35.88 -13.32 45.52
C ARG A 658 34.99 -14.47 46.05
N THR A 659 35.20 -15.75 45.69
CA THR A 659 36.21 -16.76 46.10
C THR A 659 35.87 -17.53 47.40
N GLY A 660 35.66 -18.84 47.28
CA GLY A 660 35.60 -19.83 48.38
C GLY A 660 34.21 -20.07 49.00
N SER A 661 33.92 -21.21 49.66
CA SER A 661 34.60 -22.52 49.68
C SER A 661 33.71 -23.59 50.35
N GLY A 662 33.92 -24.89 50.07
CA GLY A 662 33.27 -26.05 50.72
C GLY A 662 31.91 -26.45 50.12
N ASN A 663 31.65 -27.70 49.71
CA ASN A 663 31.62 -29.02 50.43
C ASN A 663 30.26 -29.26 51.15
N SER A 664 29.62 -30.44 51.11
CA SER A 664 30.05 -31.77 50.60
C SER A 664 28.91 -32.72 50.20
N LEU A 665 29.13 -33.47 49.11
CA LEU A 665 28.96 -34.94 48.92
C LEU A 665 27.81 -35.72 49.62
N ASN A 666 26.98 -36.43 48.82
CA ASN A 666 26.78 -37.90 48.81
C ASN A 666 25.59 -38.32 47.88
N VAL A 667 25.40 -39.57 47.43
CA VAL A 667 26.30 -40.55 46.77
C VAL A 667 25.44 -41.71 46.16
N SER A 668 25.74 -42.10 44.91
CA SER A 668 25.38 -43.33 44.14
C SER A 668 24.09 -44.17 44.35
N SER A 669 23.37 -44.43 43.24
CA SER A 669 23.09 -45.76 42.61
C SER A 669 22.19 -45.54 41.37
N GLY A 670 22.22 -46.25 40.23
CA GLY A 670 22.83 -47.54 39.80
C GLY A 670 21.71 -48.53 39.41
N SER A 671 21.70 -49.36 38.35
CA SER A 671 22.53 -49.65 37.14
C SER A 671 21.53 -50.20 36.05
N LEU A 672 21.74 -50.68 34.81
CA LEU A 672 22.78 -51.36 33.98
C LEU A 672 22.64 -50.84 32.51
N ARG A 673 23.65 -50.68 31.63
CA ARG A 673 24.65 -51.54 30.94
C ARG A 673 24.25 -52.17 29.58
N SER A 674 24.90 -51.65 28.53
CA SER A 674 25.31 -52.29 27.25
C SER A 674 26.21 -51.28 26.47
N HIS A 675 27.12 -51.58 25.54
CA HIS A 675 27.92 -52.80 25.23
C HIS A 675 29.28 -52.39 24.60
N ASN A 676 30.20 -53.33 24.35
CA ASN A 676 31.55 -53.12 23.78
C ASN A 676 31.72 -53.94 22.45
N SER A 677 32.78 -53.88 21.61
CA SER A 677 34.13 -53.28 21.70
C SER A 677 34.74 -52.90 20.33
N LEU A 678 35.79 -52.06 20.35
CA LEU A 678 37.05 -52.04 19.54
C LEU A 678 37.20 -52.89 18.26
N PHE A 679 37.76 -52.31 17.18
CA PHE A 679 38.91 -52.84 16.37
C PHE A 679 39.44 -51.83 15.32
N VAL A 680 40.72 -51.90 14.89
CA VAL A 680 41.41 -51.01 13.90
C VAL A 680 42.57 -51.77 13.22
N PRO A 681 42.62 -51.89 11.87
CA PRO A 681 43.65 -51.23 11.01
C PRO A 681 43.18 -50.96 9.54
N SER A 682 43.98 -50.48 8.55
CA SER A 682 45.01 -49.41 8.44
C SER A 682 45.48 -49.26 6.95
N ALA A 683 46.16 -48.15 6.60
CA ALA A 683 46.76 -47.81 5.27
C ALA A 683 45.76 -47.55 4.10
N GLN A 684 46.09 -46.89 2.96
CA GLN A 684 47.39 -46.52 2.34
C GLN A 684 47.26 -45.33 1.33
N VAL A 685 48.41 -44.74 0.93
CA VAL A 685 48.68 -43.86 -0.25
C VAL A 685 48.35 -42.35 -0.17
N ASP A 686 49.25 -41.55 -0.76
CA ASP A 686 49.32 -40.08 -0.85
C ASP A 686 48.38 -39.44 -1.90
N GLY A 687 48.13 -38.13 -1.77
CA GLY A 687 47.45 -37.34 -2.80
C GLY A 687 47.28 -35.85 -2.47
N PHE A 688 47.99 -34.98 -3.20
CA PHE A 688 47.92 -33.51 -3.26
C PHE A 688 46.83 -32.78 -2.44
N ALA A 689 47.27 -31.91 -1.53
CA ALA A 689 46.42 -30.88 -0.93
C ALA A 689 46.00 -29.83 -1.98
N VAL A 690 44.81 -30.00 -2.56
CA VAL A 690 44.18 -28.98 -3.41
C VAL A 690 43.86 -27.74 -2.55
N PRO A 691 44.32 -26.54 -2.92
CA PRO A 691 43.93 -25.32 -2.22
C PRO A 691 42.42 -25.11 -2.37
N VAL A 692 41.69 -25.05 -1.25
CA VAL A 692 40.27 -24.67 -1.27
C VAL A 692 40.18 -23.28 -1.90
N PRO A 693 39.51 -23.12 -3.07
CA PRO A 693 39.48 -21.83 -3.74
C PRO A 693 38.74 -20.83 -2.86
N PRO A 694 39.25 -19.59 -2.71
CA PRO A 694 38.61 -18.59 -1.86
C PRO A 694 37.19 -18.34 -2.34
N GLN A 695 36.21 -18.41 -1.44
CA GLN A 695 34.82 -18.13 -1.76
C GLN A 695 34.73 -16.75 -2.44
N LYS A 696 34.37 -16.74 -3.72
CA LYS A 696 34.28 -15.52 -4.52
C LYS A 696 33.10 -14.70 -4.00
N SER A 697 33.37 -13.74 -3.11
CA SER A 697 32.33 -12.82 -2.60
C SER A 697 31.58 -12.21 -3.79
N GLN A 698 30.26 -12.08 -3.68
CA GLN A 698 29.41 -11.63 -4.80
C GLN A 698 29.46 -10.10 -4.99
N ASP A 699 29.99 -9.39 -4.00
CA ASP A 699 30.05 -7.93 -3.96
C ASP A 699 30.94 -7.34 -5.06
N PRO A 700 30.67 -6.08 -5.48
CA PRO A 700 31.60 -5.31 -6.30
C PRO A 700 32.98 -5.23 -5.64
N ARG A 701 34.02 -5.27 -6.46
CA ARG A 701 35.41 -5.07 -6.02
C ARG A 701 36.08 -4.05 -6.93
N TYR A 702 37.14 -3.42 -6.44
CA TYR A 702 38.04 -2.67 -7.27
C TYR A 702 39.48 -3.15 -7.08
N ASP A 703 40.23 -3.11 -8.17
CA ASP A 703 41.69 -3.17 -8.19
C ASP A 703 42.21 -1.82 -8.73
N TRP A 704 43.50 -1.56 -8.61
CA TRP A 704 44.11 -0.34 -9.17
C TRP A 704 45.50 -0.60 -9.73
N TYR A 705 45.89 0.23 -10.69
CA TYR A 705 47.23 0.23 -11.29
C TYR A 705 47.61 1.66 -11.70
N GLN A 706 48.86 1.86 -12.12
CA GLN A 706 49.36 3.19 -12.49
C GLN A 706 50.38 3.13 -13.61
N ASN A 707 50.56 4.26 -14.28
CA ASN A 707 51.78 4.58 -15.03
C ASN A 707 52.39 5.87 -14.45
N GLU A 708 53.34 6.48 -15.17
CA GLU A 708 54.02 7.70 -14.72
C GLU A 708 53.08 8.90 -14.48
N LYS A 709 51.95 8.98 -15.20
CA LYS A 709 51.06 10.16 -15.19
C LYS A 709 49.65 9.87 -14.67
N ILE A 710 49.15 8.63 -14.81
CA ILE A 710 47.76 8.25 -14.52
C ILE A 710 47.72 7.08 -13.54
N ILE A 711 46.78 7.14 -12.61
CA ILE A 711 46.32 6.03 -11.77
C ILE A 711 44.96 5.59 -12.32
N THR A 712 44.76 4.30 -12.51
CA THR A 712 43.47 3.73 -12.93
C THR A 712 42.92 2.88 -11.79
N ILE A 713 41.72 3.22 -11.32
CA ILE A 713 40.92 2.40 -10.40
C ILE A 713 39.91 1.62 -11.25
N SER A 714 40.08 0.30 -11.34
CA SER A 714 39.22 -0.63 -12.09
C SER A 714 38.19 -1.26 -11.18
N VAL A 715 36.92 -0.87 -11.32
CA VAL A 715 35.80 -1.38 -10.53
C VAL A 715 35.03 -2.44 -11.33
N PHE A 716 34.97 -3.65 -10.79
CA PHE A 716 34.29 -4.80 -11.37
C PHE A 716 32.90 -4.95 -10.74
N THR A 717 31.88 -4.40 -11.42
CA THR A 717 30.49 -4.33 -10.89
C THR A 717 29.72 -5.65 -11.00
N ARG A 718 30.16 -6.55 -11.91
CA ARG A 718 29.49 -7.80 -12.32
C ARG A 718 28.07 -7.63 -12.89
N LYS A 719 27.70 -6.41 -13.30
CA LYS A 719 26.49 -6.12 -14.10
C LYS A 719 26.92 -5.68 -15.49
N LYS A 720 26.25 -6.14 -16.55
CA LYS A 720 26.60 -5.79 -17.94
C LYS A 720 26.11 -4.41 -18.35
N ASP A 721 25.11 -3.92 -17.63
CA ASP A 721 24.17 -2.87 -18.02
C ASP A 721 24.47 -1.49 -17.40
N VAL A 722 25.58 -1.35 -16.66
CA VAL A 722 25.97 -0.11 -15.95
C VAL A 722 26.54 0.94 -16.91
N GLN A 723 26.05 2.18 -16.79
CA GLN A 723 26.43 3.32 -17.64
C GLN A 723 27.41 4.27 -16.95
N VAL A 724 27.88 5.32 -17.65
CA VAL A 724 28.76 6.34 -17.05
C VAL A 724 27.99 7.20 -16.03
N GLU A 725 26.70 7.37 -16.29
CA GLU A 725 25.75 8.16 -15.51
C GLU A 725 25.49 7.54 -14.13
N ASP A 726 25.65 6.21 -13.98
CA ASP A 726 25.56 5.52 -12.70
C ASP A 726 26.74 5.79 -11.76
N VAL A 727 27.71 6.62 -12.19
CA VAL A 727 28.92 6.99 -11.43
C VAL A 727 28.88 8.45 -11.00
N ILE A 728 28.96 8.70 -9.70
CA ILE A 728 29.16 10.03 -9.11
C ILE A 728 30.57 10.08 -8.51
N LEU A 729 31.37 11.07 -8.88
CA LEU A 729 32.72 11.30 -8.34
C LEU A 729 32.81 12.64 -7.63
N GLU A 730 33.58 12.69 -6.54
CA GLU A 730 33.92 13.91 -5.81
C GLU A 730 35.39 13.83 -5.35
N LEU A 731 36.19 14.83 -5.69
CA LEU A 731 37.61 14.95 -5.36
C LEU A 731 37.88 16.30 -4.67
N LYS A 732 37.94 16.31 -3.34
CA LYS A 732 38.15 17.54 -2.55
C LYS A 732 39.65 17.78 -2.32
N GLY A 733 40.10 19.00 -2.61
CA GLY A 733 41.48 19.43 -2.39
C GLY A 733 42.55 18.57 -3.08
N GLY A 734 42.19 17.84 -4.15
CA GLY A 734 43.06 16.90 -4.84
C GLY A 734 43.48 15.66 -4.04
N LYS A 735 42.92 15.42 -2.84
CA LYS A 735 43.33 14.33 -1.94
C LYS A 735 42.20 13.46 -1.37
N GLU A 736 41.05 14.03 -0.99
CA GLU A 736 39.91 13.25 -0.54
C GLU A 736 39.08 12.85 -1.76
N PHE A 737 39.03 11.56 -2.08
CA PHE A 737 38.36 11.00 -3.24
C PHE A 737 37.20 10.09 -2.84
N ASP A 738 36.04 10.35 -3.41
CA ASP A 738 34.79 9.68 -3.10
C ASP A 738 34.06 9.31 -4.40
N ALA A 739 33.90 8.02 -4.65
CA ALA A 739 33.28 7.47 -5.85
C ALA A 739 32.11 6.57 -5.48
N ILE A 740 30.94 6.89 -6.03
CA ILE A 740 29.68 6.18 -5.84
C ILE A 740 29.30 5.50 -7.15
N PHE A 741 28.87 4.25 -7.07
CA PHE A 741 28.37 3.45 -8.19
C PHE A 741 26.93 3.01 -7.88
N LEU A 742 25.96 3.41 -8.71
CA LEU A 742 24.52 3.21 -8.52
C LEU A 742 24.07 1.89 -9.19
N LEU A 743 24.24 0.77 -8.51
CA LEU A 743 24.07 -0.58 -9.07
C LEU A 743 22.65 -1.13 -8.89
N GLY A 744 21.64 -0.38 -9.36
CA GLY A 744 20.21 -0.74 -9.27
C GLY A 744 19.53 -0.18 -8.02
N GLU A 745 19.20 -1.02 -7.04
CA GLU A 745 18.71 -0.56 -5.72
C GLU A 745 19.82 -0.36 -4.68
N LYS A 746 21.03 -0.83 -4.97
CA LYS A 746 22.19 -0.78 -4.08
C LYS A 746 23.29 0.06 -4.69
N SER A 747 23.97 0.85 -3.86
CA SER A 747 25.15 1.60 -4.26
C SER A 747 26.41 1.07 -3.56
N PHE A 748 27.49 0.97 -4.33
CA PHE A 748 28.84 0.75 -3.83
C PHE A 748 29.56 2.09 -3.68
N ARG A 749 30.38 2.27 -2.63
CA ARG A 749 31.15 3.49 -2.37
C ARG A 749 32.62 3.19 -2.12
N ILE A 750 33.50 3.82 -2.89
CA ILE A 750 34.95 3.90 -2.64
C ILE A 750 35.21 5.28 -2.02
N HIS A 751 35.88 5.36 -0.88
CA HIS A 751 36.13 6.62 -0.16
C HIS A 751 37.55 6.60 0.42
N LEU A 752 38.44 7.42 -0.12
CA LEU A 752 39.89 7.31 0.06
C LEU A 752 40.53 8.68 0.33
N ALA A 753 41.55 8.70 1.18
CA ALA A 753 42.47 9.82 1.33
C ALA A 753 43.81 9.48 0.64
N PHE A 754 44.12 10.19 -0.44
CA PHE A 754 45.37 10.05 -1.18
C PHE A 754 46.50 10.84 -0.51
N SER A 755 47.68 10.20 -0.37
CA SER A 755 48.88 10.85 0.16
C SER A 755 49.37 11.99 -0.75
N ASN A 756 49.25 11.79 -2.06
CA ASN A 756 49.72 12.69 -3.12
C ASN A 756 48.55 13.31 -3.89
N LEU A 757 48.80 14.44 -4.57
CA LEU A 757 47.78 15.24 -5.24
C LEU A 757 47.39 14.70 -6.63
N ILE A 758 46.09 14.73 -6.90
CA ILE A 758 45.46 14.43 -8.20
C ILE A 758 44.96 15.73 -8.85
N SER A 759 45.29 15.91 -10.14
CA SER A 759 45.00 17.12 -10.92
C SER A 759 43.76 17.01 -11.82
N HIS A 760 43.34 15.80 -12.18
CA HIS A 760 42.18 15.57 -13.05
C HIS A 760 41.59 14.16 -12.85
N GLN A 761 40.30 13.98 -13.13
CA GLN A 761 39.60 12.70 -13.06
C GLN A 761 38.72 12.47 -14.31
N GLN A 762 38.69 11.24 -14.83
CA GLN A 762 37.85 10.81 -15.96
C GLN A 762 37.29 9.41 -15.72
N VAL A 763 36.02 9.17 -16.08
CA VAL A 763 35.43 7.82 -16.12
C VAL A 763 35.49 7.25 -17.54
N ARG A 764 35.78 5.95 -17.67
CA ARG A 764 35.69 5.16 -18.91
C ARG A 764 35.01 3.82 -18.61
N LEU A 765 34.26 3.27 -19.58
CA LEU A 765 33.68 1.92 -19.51
C LEU A 765 34.50 0.96 -20.37
N SER A 766 34.69 -0.28 -19.90
CA SER A 766 35.53 -1.29 -20.56
C SER A 766 34.69 -2.48 -21.07
N GLY A 767 33.88 -2.22 -22.10
CA GLY A 767 33.09 -3.21 -22.85
C GLY A 767 31.98 -3.91 -22.04
N GLU A 768 31.41 -4.99 -22.58
CA GLU A 768 30.33 -5.78 -21.95
C GLU A 768 30.70 -6.49 -20.63
N SER A 769 31.89 -6.23 -20.08
CA SER A 769 32.43 -6.93 -18.92
C SER A 769 31.90 -6.43 -17.57
N GLY A 770 31.18 -5.30 -17.56
CA GLY A 770 30.76 -4.63 -16.32
C GLY A 770 31.90 -3.97 -15.55
N LYS A 771 33.01 -3.65 -16.24
CA LYS A 771 34.20 -2.98 -15.70
C LYS A 771 34.14 -1.47 -15.95
N ILE A 772 34.31 -0.70 -14.88
CA ILE A 772 34.36 0.76 -14.90
C ILE A 772 35.77 1.19 -14.52
N ASP A 773 36.41 2.01 -15.33
CA ASP A 773 37.77 2.50 -15.12
C ASP A 773 37.75 3.99 -14.80
N ILE A 774 38.17 4.36 -13.59
CA ILE A 774 38.34 5.76 -13.19
C ILE A 774 39.82 6.11 -13.31
N LEU A 775 40.14 7.02 -14.23
CA LEU A 775 41.47 7.51 -14.50
C LEU A 775 41.70 8.81 -13.73
N LEU A 776 42.70 8.81 -12.85
CA LEU A 776 43.11 9.92 -12.02
C LEU A 776 44.51 10.39 -12.45
N THR A 777 44.62 11.62 -12.94
CA THR A 777 45.90 12.19 -13.38
C THR A 777 46.66 12.70 -12.16
N LYS A 778 47.89 12.25 -11.97
CA LYS A 778 48.80 12.76 -10.93
C LYS A 778 49.11 14.25 -11.19
N GLU A 779 49.27 15.04 -10.14
CA GLU A 779 49.80 16.40 -10.30
C GLU A 779 51.30 16.39 -10.66
N VAL A 780 52.08 15.55 -9.97
CA VAL A 780 53.50 15.32 -10.27
C VAL A 780 53.66 13.98 -11.00
N ALA A 781 54.11 14.04 -12.26
CA ALA A 781 54.41 12.85 -13.05
C ALA A 781 55.71 12.15 -12.60
N GLY A 782 55.87 10.87 -12.96
CA GLY A 782 57.04 10.04 -12.65
C GLY A 782 57.03 9.41 -11.25
N VAL A 783 56.32 9.99 -10.27
CA VAL A 783 56.21 9.43 -8.92
C VAL A 783 55.38 8.14 -8.94
N GLN A 784 55.98 7.00 -8.57
CA GLN A 784 55.22 5.76 -8.32
C GLN A 784 54.70 5.74 -6.88
N TRP A 785 53.41 5.43 -6.73
CA TRP A 785 52.75 5.30 -5.43
C TRP A 785 52.82 3.85 -4.96
N THR A 786 53.21 3.58 -3.71
CA THR A 786 53.26 2.21 -3.16
C THR A 786 51.90 1.68 -2.73
N GLU A 787 50.96 2.58 -2.42
CA GLU A 787 49.58 2.30 -2.06
C GLU A 787 48.65 3.36 -2.68
N LEU A 788 47.36 3.05 -2.83
CA LEU A 788 46.40 3.98 -3.42
C LEU A 788 46.05 5.14 -2.47
N GLY A 789 45.92 4.85 -1.18
CA GLY A 789 45.51 5.80 -0.15
C GLY A 789 44.75 5.14 1.00
N GLN A 790 44.55 5.87 2.10
CA GLN A 790 43.88 5.37 3.31
C GLN A 790 42.36 5.30 3.11
N GLY A 791 41.74 4.20 3.53
CA GLY A 791 40.28 4.05 3.55
C GLY A 791 39.60 4.97 4.57
N LEU A 792 38.71 5.84 4.10
CA LEU A 792 37.90 6.74 4.92
C LEU A 792 36.57 6.09 5.36
N PRO A 793 35.83 6.67 6.32
CA PRO A 793 34.55 6.13 6.76
C PRO A 793 33.56 5.91 5.61
N GLY A 794 33.04 4.69 5.48
CA GLY A 794 32.16 4.29 4.38
C GLY A 794 32.87 3.78 3.12
N ASN A 795 34.20 3.67 3.10
CA ASN A 795 34.92 2.96 2.04
C ASN A 795 34.49 1.49 1.93
N ASN A 796 34.46 0.96 0.71
CA ASN A 796 33.96 -0.38 0.37
C ASN A 796 32.55 -0.70 0.90
N SER A 797 31.73 0.32 1.20
CA SER A 797 30.36 0.08 1.68
C SER A 797 29.42 -0.22 0.51
N PHE A 798 28.61 -1.27 0.67
CA PHE A 798 27.57 -1.68 -0.28
C PHE A 798 26.21 -1.64 0.43
N LYS A 799 25.45 -0.57 0.18
CA LYS A 799 24.22 -0.21 0.91
C LYS A 799 23.02 -0.09 -0.03
N LEU A 800 21.81 -0.17 0.49
CA LEU A 800 20.61 0.23 -0.27
C LEU A 800 20.59 1.75 -0.48
N HIS A 801 20.02 2.21 -1.59
CA HIS A 801 19.90 3.65 -1.89
C HIS A 801 19.10 4.43 -0.82
N LYS A 802 18.24 3.76 -0.06
CA LYS A 802 17.46 4.32 1.06
C LYS A 802 18.27 4.51 2.35
N GLU A 803 19.49 3.98 2.42
CA GLU A 803 20.40 4.00 3.59
C GLU A 803 21.57 4.98 3.39
N ARG A 804 21.40 5.91 2.45
CA ARG A 804 22.33 6.98 2.09
C ARG A 804 21.77 8.34 2.48
N ASP A 805 22.66 9.16 2.98
CA ASP A 805 22.49 10.61 3.06
C ASP A 805 22.55 11.20 1.64
N SER A 806 21.67 12.13 1.33
CA SER A 806 21.68 12.83 0.04
C SER A 806 22.71 13.97 0.08
N ARG A 807 23.62 14.02 -0.90
CA ARG A 807 24.59 15.12 -1.03
C ARG A 807 23.91 16.38 -1.55
N LEU A 808 24.42 17.52 -1.12
CA LEU A 808 24.13 18.84 -1.66
C LEU A 808 25.45 19.51 -2.05
N TRP A 809 25.43 20.21 -3.19
CA TRP A 809 26.56 20.97 -3.71
C TRP A 809 26.12 22.40 -4.05
N ASP A 810 26.92 23.38 -3.64
CA ASP A 810 26.76 24.78 -4.05
C ASP A 810 27.29 24.94 -5.50
N CYS A 811 26.40 24.76 -6.48
CA CYS A 811 26.75 24.87 -7.90
C CYS A 811 26.78 26.33 -8.33
N ARG A 812 27.79 26.71 -9.13
CA ARG A 812 27.95 28.08 -9.63
C ARG A 812 27.09 28.30 -10.87
N VAL A 813 26.39 29.42 -10.94
CA VAL A 813 25.64 29.86 -12.12
C VAL A 813 26.61 30.51 -13.12
N ILE A 814 26.62 30.01 -14.35
CA ILE A 814 27.53 30.43 -15.44
C ILE A 814 26.81 31.38 -16.42
N SER A 815 25.55 31.09 -16.76
CA SER A 815 24.69 31.96 -17.57
C SER A 815 23.24 31.87 -17.10
N VAL A 816 22.44 32.90 -17.42
CA VAL A 816 21.00 32.95 -17.15
C VAL A 816 20.31 33.58 -18.36
N ASP A 817 19.84 32.73 -19.26
CA ASP A 817 19.37 33.12 -20.59
C ASP A 817 17.83 33.13 -20.65
N SER A 818 17.23 34.04 -21.42
CA SER A 818 15.76 34.18 -21.49
C SER A 818 15.17 33.31 -22.61
N VAL A 819 14.32 32.34 -22.26
CA VAL A 819 13.69 31.41 -23.22
C VAL A 819 12.35 31.92 -23.72
N THR A 820 11.54 32.49 -22.83
CA THR A 820 10.30 33.22 -23.14
C THR A 820 10.10 34.34 -22.13
N HIS A 821 9.06 35.16 -22.31
CA HIS A 821 8.68 36.25 -21.40
C HIS A 821 8.46 35.84 -19.92
N ASN A 822 8.41 34.54 -19.61
CA ASN A 822 8.24 34.02 -18.26
C ASN A 822 9.14 32.79 -17.94
N CYS A 823 10.12 32.46 -18.77
CA CYS A 823 10.96 31.27 -18.61
C CYS A 823 12.45 31.59 -18.82
N LYS A 824 13.30 31.18 -17.86
CA LYS A 824 14.76 31.34 -17.91
C LYS A 824 15.45 29.98 -18.00
N LEU A 825 16.60 29.96 -18.67
CA LEU A 825 17.53 28.84 -18.77
C LEU A 825 18.77 29.15 -17.93
N PHE A 826 19.02 28.35 -16.90
CA PHE A 826 20.17 28.51 -16.02
C PHE A 826 21.25 27.51 -16.42
N CYS A 827 22.43 27.98 -16.84
CA CYS A 827 23.62 27.14 -16.95
C CYS A 827 24.31 27.09 -15.59
N CYS A 828 24.53 25.88 -15.07
CA CYS A 828 25.14 25.66 -13.77
C CYS A 828 26.35 24.72 -13.86
N GLU A 829 27.34 24.94 -13.01
CA GLU A 829 28.59 24.17 -12.92
C GLU A 829 28.75 23.63 -11.49
N PHE A 830 28.98 22.33 -11.34
CA PHE A 830 29.29 21.69 -10.06
C PHE A 830 30.66 22.17 -9.51
N PRO A 831 30.89 22.10 -8.19
CA PRO A 831 32.18 22.41 -7.59
C PRO A 831 33.36 21.69 -8.24
N ASN A 832 34.53 22.34 -8.28
CA ASN A 832 35.75 21.73 -8.82
C ASN A 832 36.05 20.38 -8.14
N GLY A 833 36.20 19.33 -8.95
CA GLY A 833 36.41 17.95 -8.48
C GLY A 833 35.13 17.13 -8.38
N VAL A 834 33.94 17.69 -8.58
CA VAL A 834 32.69 16.94 -8.69
C VAL A 834 32.41 16.57 -10.15
N ILE A 835 31.97 15.34 -10.40
CA ILE A 835 31.41 14.88 -11.66
C ILE A 835 30.15 14.06 -11.37
N MET A 836 28.99 14.53 -11.84
CA MET A 836 27.72 13.81 -11.82
C MET A 836 27.03 13.98 -13.18
N ARG A 837 26.88 12.88 -13.92
CA ARG A 837 26.11 12.88 -15.19
C ARG A 837 24.68 12.43 -14.91
N ILE A 838 23.72 13.31 -15.20
CA ILE A 838 22.30 13.05 -14.94
C ILE A 838 21.72 12.22 -16.10
N PRO A 839 21.19 11.00 -15.87
CA PRO A 839 20.56 10.20 -16.92
C PRO A 839 19.38 10.93 -17.58
N VAL A 840 19.03 10.53 -18.81
CA VAL A 840 17.82 11.05 -19.48
C VAL A 840 16.57 10.66 -18.67
N GLY A 841 15.57 11.55 -18.63
CA GLY A 841 14.34 11.35 -17.86
C GLY A 841 14.48 11.46 -16.34
N ARG A 842 15.68 11.72 -15.80
CA ARG A 842 15.90 12.00 -14.36
C ARG A 842 15.92 13.51 -14.07
N HIS A 843 15.63 13.87 -12.83
CA HIS A 843 15.60 15.24 -12.33
C HIS A 843 16.61 15.43 -11.18
N ILE A 844 17.10 16.66 -10.99
CA ILE A 844 17.90 17.08 -9.83
C ILE A 844 17.08 17.97 -8.91
N HIS A 845 17.36 17.98 -7.62
CA HIS A 845 16.63 18.83 -6.67
C HIS A 845 17.35 20.14 -6.44
N LEU A 846 16.76 21.24 -6.92
CA LEU A 846 17.19 22.58 -6.58
C LEU A 846 16.61 22.93 -5.21
N THR A 847 17.51 23.32 -4.31
CA THR A 847 17.24 23.60 -2.91
C THR A 847 17.66 25.05 -2.63
N ARG A 848 16.83 25.81 -1.90
CA ARG A 848 17.20 27.13 -1.36
C ARG A 848 16.53 27.37 -0.02
N ASP A 849 17.23 28.07 0.86
CA ASP A 849 16.58 28.75 1.96
C ASP A 849 15.70 29.89 1.42
N VAL A 850 14.41 29.80 1.74
CA VAL A 850 13.40 30.84 1.53
C VAL A 850 12.99 31.34 2.91
N GLU A 851 13.53 32.49 3.29
CA GLU A 851 13.18 33.26 4.50
C GLU A 851 13.52 32.57 5.86
N GLY A 852 14.18 31.42 5.86
CA GLY A 852 14.47 30.56 7.04
C GLY A 852 13.99 29.11 6.88
N MET A 853 13.26 28.82 5.79
CA MET A 853 12.82 27.49 5.39
C MET A 853 13.61 27.00 4.17
N GLN A 854 14.40 25.94 4.34
CA GLN A 854 14.94 25.18 3.20
C GLN A 854 13.81 24.53 2.38
N ILE A 855 13.63 25.00 1.14
CA ILE A 855 12.66 24.51 0.16
C ILE A 855 13.40 23.81 -0.97
N SER A 856 13.08 22.54 -1.21
CA SER A 856 13.63 21.73 -2.29
C SER A 856 12.58 21.43 -3.37
N ARG A 857 12.95 21.44 -4.65
CA ARG A 857 12.09 21.09 -5.80
C ARG A 857 12.86 20.36 -6.90
N PRO A 858 12.30 19.29 -7.51
CA PRO A 858 12.89 18.62 -8.66
C PRO A 858 12.77 19.49 -9.93
N TYR A 859 13.84 19.50 -10.72
CA TYR A 859 13.88 20.06 -12.07
C TYR A 859 14.59 19.10 -13.01
N THR A 860 14.03 18.87 -14.20
CA THR A 860 14.66 18.05 -15.24
C THR A 860 15.84 18.80 -15.85
N VAL A 861 16.99 18.13 -15.98
CA VAL A 861 18.13 18.68 -16.70
C VAL A 861 17.84 18.70 -18.20
N VAL A 862 18.02 19.86 -18.82
CA VAL A 862 17.79 20.12 -20.26
C VAL A 862 19.12 20.31 -21.00
N LEU A 863 19.02 20.70 -22.27
CA LEU A 863 20.12 21.12 -23.14
C LEU A 863 20.20 22.67 -23.17
N PRO A 864 21.27 23.27 -23.70
CA PRO A 864 21.28 24.71 -23.98
C PRO A 864 20.44 25.09 -25.21
N SER A 865 20.38 24.24 -26.23
CA SER A 865 19.44 24.34 -27.37
C SER A 865 19.15 22.96 -27.96
N LEU A 866 18.19 22.88 -28.89
CA LEU A 866 17.93 21.66 -29.68
C LEU A 866 18.92 21.45 -30.83
N GLN A 867 19.65 22.51 -31.22
CA GLN A 867 20.43 22.58 -32.47
C GLN A 867 21.94 22.42 -32.28
N VAL A 868 22.42 22.13 -31.06
CA VAL A 868 23.86 22.01 -30.81
C VAL A 868 24.43 20.83 -31.60
N ASP A 869 25.47 21.13 -32.37
CA ASP A 869 26.22 20.18 -33.20
C ASP A 869 26.82 19.03 -32.36
N GLN A 870 27.23 17.94 -33.01
CA GLN A 870 27.74 16.73 -32.34
C GLN A 870 29.16 16.91 -31.74
N SER A 871 29.78 18.09 -31.90
CA SER A 871 31.15 18.36 -31.47
C SER A 871 31.26 19.01 -30.07
N GLU A 872 31.75 18.20 -29.13
CA GLU A 872 32.45 18.58 -27.89
C GLU A 872 31.69 18.98 -26.59
N ARG A 873 32.15 18.34 -25.49
CA ARG A 873 32.17 18.79 -24.07
C ARG A 873 30.87 18.90 -23.25
N GLU A 874 29.67 19.02 -23.81
CA GLU A 874 28.46 19.37 -23.01
C GLU A 874 28.06 18.40 -21.87
N PHE A 875 28.49 17.14 -21.93
CA PHE A 875 28.18 16.11 -20.91
C PHE A 875 29.45 15.50 -20.30
N ASP A 876 30.46 16.30 -19.97
CA ASP A 876 31.59 15.82 -19.17
C ASP A 876 31.12 15.32 -17.78
N GLY A 877 30.09 15.96 -17.22
CA GLY A 877 29.46 15.72 -15.92
C GLY A 877 29.71 16.84 -14.90
N ARG A 878 30.29 17.97 -15.34
CA ARG A 878 30.51 19.18 -14.52
C ARG A 878 29.43 20.23 -14.73
N ARG A 879 28.87 20.34 -15.94
CA ARG A 879 27.82 21.32 -16.28
C ARG A 879 26.47 20.68 -16.53
N PHE A 880 25.42 21.44 -16.28
CA PHE A 880 24.03 21.07 -16.56
C PHE A 880 23.18 22.34 -16.75
N TYR A 881 22.05 22.19 -17.44
CA TYR A 881 21.13 23.29 -17.72
C TYR A 881 19.75 23.03 -17.10
N LEU A 882 19.13 24.06 -16.54
CA LEU A 882 17.77 24.01 -15.97
C LEU A 882 16.87 25.07 -16.63
N MET A 883 15.79 24.64 -17.30
CA MET A 883 14.78 25.53 -17.86
C MET A 883 13.62 25.69 -16.87
N ILE A 884 13.46 26.90 -16.32
CA ILE A 884 12.57 27.19 -15.19
C ILE A 884 11.61 28.33 -15.56
N LYS A 885 10.31 28.01 -15.59
CA LYS A 885 9.24 29.02 -15.69
C LYS A 885 9.08 29.73 -14.34
N LEU A 886 9.18 31.04 -14.36
CA LEU A 886 9.06 31.90 -13.20
C LEU A 886 7.59 32.20 -12.91
N TYR A 887 7.21 32.10 -11.65
CA TYR A 887 5.88 32.42 -11.15
C TYR A 887 6.05 33.50 -10.07
N PRO A 888 5.54 34.73 -10.26
CA PRO A 888 5.71 35.82 -9.29
C PRO A 888 5.15 35.48 -7.89
N GLU A 889 4.03 34.75 -7.85
CA GLU A 889 3.37 34.26 -6.62
C GLU A 889 3.89 32.86 -6.18
N GLY A 890 5.01 32.39 -6.73
CA GLY A 890 5.58 31.08 -6.39
C GLY A 890 6.37 31.08 -5.09
N THR A 891 6.53 29.94 -4.42
CA THR A 891 7.31 29.89 -3.17
C THR A 891 8.83 29.88 -3.40
N LEU A 892 9.30 29.21 -4.46
CA LEU A 892 10.74 29.10 -4.77
C LEU A 892 11.15 30.01 -5.93
N THR A 893 10.33 30.10 -6.98
CA THR A 893 10.69 30.76 -8.24
C THR A 893 10.95 32.26 -8.16
N PRO A 894 10.35 33.07 -7.26
CA PRO A 894 10.76 34.47 -7.09
C PRO A 894 12.23 34.61 -6.64
N THR A 895 12.73 33.68 -5.81
CA THR A 895 14.14 33.66 -5.38
C THR A 895 15.11 33.27 -6.49
N LEU A 896 14.61 32.76 -7.63
CA LEU A 896 15.38 32.47 -8.83
C LEU A 896 15.31 33.60 -9.86
N ASN A 897 14.39 34.55 -9.73
CA ASN A 897 14.32 35.69 -10.65
C ASN A 897 15.53 36.65 -10.56
N PRO A 898 16.05 37.05 -9.39
CA PRO A 898 17.19 37.97 -9.29
C PRO A 898 18.55 37.28 -9.50
N VAL A 899 18.58 35.96 -9.71
CA VAL A 899 19.82 35.19 -9.87
C VAL A 899 20.49 35.53 -11.19
N VAL A 900 21.81 35.74 -11.14
CA VAL A 900 22.69 36.12 -12.26
C VAL A 900 23.92 35.22 -12.36
N ALA A 901 24.66 35.34 -13.45
CA ALA A 901 25.95 34.66 -13.61
C ALA A 901 26.93 35.10 -12.51
N GLY A 902 27.54 34.13 -11.82
CA GLY A 902 28.39 34.33 -10.66
C GLY A 902 27.80 33.83 -9.34
N ASP A 903 26.47 33.79 -9.20
CA ASP A 903 25.77 33.30 -8.02
C ASP A 903 25.95 31.79 -7.79
N THR A 904 25.50 31.29 -6.63
CA THR A 904 25.41 29.86 -6.32
C THR A 904 23.97 29.39 -6.10
N LEU A 905 23.71 28.12 -6.43
CA LEU A 905 22.45 27.40 -6.20
C LEU A 905 22.76 26.05 -5.54
N GLN A 906 22.02 25.69 -4.49
CA GLN A 906 22.18 24.39 -3.84
C GLN A 906 21.44 23.30 -4.62
N ILE A 907 22.17 22.25 -4.99
CA ILE A 907 21.72 21.20 -5.89
C ILE A 907 22.04 19.86 -5.24
N ALA A 908 21.04 18.98 -5.15
CA ALA A 908 21.22 17.63 -4.62
C ALA A 908 21.32 16.56 -5.72
N GLU A 909 21.66 15.34 -5.30
CA GLU A 909 21.71 14.14 -6.17
C GLU A 909 20.42 13.95 -7.01
N TYR A 910 20.56 13.35 -8.19
CA TYR A 910 19.43 13.14 -9.10
C TYR A 910 18.50 11.99 -8.65
N SER A 911 17.22 12.07 -9.04
CA SER A 911 16.22 11.02 -8.83
C SER A 911 15.24 10.90 -10.01
N GLY A 912 14.24 10.02 -9.86
CA GLY A 912 13.32 9.59 -10.92
C GLY A 912 13.46 8.10 -11.23
N ASP A 913 12.45 7.53 -11.91
CA ASP A 913 12.29 6.10 -12.19
C ASP A 913 12.48 5.72 -13.67
N PHE A 914 12.60 6.70 -14.58
CA PHE A 914 12.77 6.47 -16.02
C PHE A 914 13.94 5.51 -16.33
N LYS A 915 13.68 4.58 -17.26
CA LYS A 915 14.63 3.58 -17.76
C LYS A 915 14.82 3.76 -19.27
N ASP A 916 16.07 3.98 -19.69
CA ASP A 916 16.43 4.23 -21.09
C ASP A 916 16.09 3.07 -22.04
N THR A 917 16.03 1.83 -21.53
CA THR A 917 15.63 0.66 -22.33
C THR A 917 14.27 0.83 -23.01
N ARG A 918 13.33 1.55 -22.39
CA ARG A 918 12.00 1.85 -22.98
C ARG A 918 12.09 2.74 -24.22
N LEU A 919 13.10 3.61 -24.30
CA LEU A 919 13.37 4.44 -25.48
C LEU A 919 14.16 3.66 -26.54
N ASN A 920 15.00 2.72 -26.11
CA ASN A 920 15.80 1.88 -26.99
C ASN A 920 14.98 0.78 -27.69
N GLU A 921 14.01 0.18 -27.00
CA GLU A 921 13.07 -0.81 -27.57
C GLU A 921 12.00 -0.18 -28.50
N ALA A 922 11.60 1.07 -28.27
CA ALA A 922 10.55 1.72 -29.05
C ALA A 922 11.00 2.15 -30.47
N LYS A 923 10.11 1.99 -31.46
CA LYS A 923 10.23 2.52 -32.83
C LYS A 923 9.42 3.80 -33.02
N GLU A 924 8.23 3.84 -32.42
CA GLU A 924 7.33 4.99 -32.42
C GLU A 924 7.28 5.63 -31.03
N ILE A 925 7.53 6.93 -30.96
CA ILE A 925 7.67 7.69 -29.71
C ILE A 925 6.75 8.91 -29.74
N PHE A 926 5.83 8.97 -28.79
CA PHE A 926 4.83 10.03 -28.65
C PHE A 926 5.06 10.80 -27.36
N LEU A 927 5.20 12.12 -27.49
CA LEU A 927 5.52 13.01 -26.38
C LEU A 927 4.37 14.00 -26.23
N ILE A 928 3.73 14.04 -25.05
CA ILE A 928 2.60 14.92 -24.76
C ILE A 928 3.00 15.84 -23.62
N ALA A 929 3.21 17.13 -23.94
CA ALA A 929 3.78 18.13 -23.03
C ALA A 929 2.79 19.28 -22.78
N ALA A 930 2.79 19.83 -21.56
CA ALA A 930 2.13 21.11 -21.27
C ALA A 930 3.04 22.10 -20.53
N GLY A 931 3.28 23.28 -21.11
CA GLY A 931 4.19 24.29 -20.57
C GLY A 931 5.59 23.71 -20.29
N THR A 932 6.10 23.86 -19.06
CA THR A 932 7.37 23.26 -18.63
C THR A 932 7.37 21.74 -18.59
N GLY A 933 6.24 21.07 -18.81
CA GLY A 933 6.20 19.63 -19.13
C GLY A 933 7.00 19.25 -20.39
N PHE A 934 7.46 20.21 -21.16
CA PHE A 934 8.42 20.00 -22.25
C PHE A 934 9.83 19.60 -21.78
N THR A 935 10.25 19.88 -20.54
CA THR A 935 11.66 19.71 -20.13
C THR A 935 12.20 18.27 -20.17
N PRO A 936 11.44 17.19 -19.87
CA PRO A 936 11.90 15.82 -20.12
C PRO A 936 12.00 15.50 -21.61
N MET A 937 11.14 16.10 -22.43
CA MET A 937 11.03 15.80 -23.86
C MET A 937 12.26 16.27 -24.63
N ILE A 938 12.86 17.39 -24.25
CA ILE A 938 14.06 17.97 -24.89
C ILE A 938 15.19 16.93 -25.07
N ARG A 939 15.56 16.20 -24.00
CA ARG A 939 16.65 15.21 -24.07
C ARG A 939 16.21 13.89 -24.73
N LEU A 940 14.93 13.53 -24.68
CA LEU A 940 14.40 12.38 -25.42
C LEU A 940 14.43 12.63 -26.92
N ILE A 941 14.02 13.83 -27.37
CA ILE A 941 14.00 14.24 -28.78
C ILE A 941 15.42 14.22 -29.36
N ARG A 942 16.42 14.89 -28.74
CA ARG A 942 17.82 14.84 -29.24
C ARG A 942 18.34 13.40 -29.28
N ARG A 943 18.06 12.58 -28.25
CA ARG A 943 18.49 11.17 -28.16
C ARG A 943 17.84 10.24 -29.20
N THR A 944 16.61 10.49 -29.61
CA THR A 944 15.93 9.65 -30.61
C THR A 944 16.13 10.15 -32.05
N VAL A 945 16.16 11.46 -32.26
CA VAL A 945 16.22 12.06 -33.61
C VAL A 945 17.68 12.17 -34.10
N MET A 946 18.60 12.62 -33.24
CA MET A 946 19.95 13.07 -33.61
C MET A 946 21.11 12.15 -33.18
N GLU A 947 20.86 11.09 -32.40
CA GLU A 947 21.84 10.03 -32.15
C GLU A 947 21.67 8.91 -33.21
N ASN A 948 22.77 8.44 -33.80
CA ASN A 948 22.75 7.41 -34.85
C ASN A 948 22.41 6.02 -34.29
N SER A 949 21.13 5.66 -34.32
CA SER A 949 20.65 4.29 -34.05
C SER A 949 20.65 3.45 -35.33
N SER A 950 20.82 2.13 -35.21
CA SER A 950 20.70 1.17 -36.31
C SER A 950 19.24 0.87 -36.72
N VAL A 951 18.27 1.42 -35.99
CA VAL A 951 16.83 1.32 -36.27
C VAL A 951 16.29 2.71 -36.46
N GLU A 952 15.57 2.96 -37.55
CA GLU A 952 14.90 4.23 -37.79
C GLU A 952 13.73 4.40 -36.82
N LYS A 953 13.66 5.57 -36.17
CA LYS A 953 12.64 5.89 -35.15
C LYS A 953 11.89 7.16 -35.53
N SER A 954 10.58 7.14 -35.29
CA SER A 954 9.66 8.27 -35.47
C SER A 954 9.25 8.86 -34.12
N VAL A 955 9.21 10.19 -34.05
CA VAL A 955 8.93 10.98 -32.85
C VAL A 955 7.87 12.03 -33.16
N LYS A 956 6.75 11.99 -32.45
CA LYS A 956 5.66 12.98 -32.54
C LYS A 956 5.48 13.71 -31.21
N LEU A 957 5.51 15.04 -31.23
CA LEU A 957 5.32 15.90 -30.04
C LEU A 957 3.98 16.65 -30.12
N LEU A 958 3.07 16.43 -29.17
CA LEU A 958 1.90 17.28 -28.93
C LEU A 958 2.20 18.25 -27.78
N PHE A 959 2.31 19.54 -28.06
CA PHE A 959 2.71 20.56 -27.09
C PHE A 959 1.58 21.57 -26.81
N ALA A 960 0.99 21.46 -25.62
CA ALA A 960 -0.12 22.28 -25.15
C ALA A 960 0.33 23.50 -24.33
N ASN A 961 -0.11 24.70 -24.73
CA ASN A 961 0.24 25.95 -24.06
C ASN A 961 -0.99 26.85 -23.87
N ARG A 962 -0.83 28.02 -23.22
CA ARG A 962 -1.94 28.96 -23.04
C ARG A 962 -2.14 29.86 -24.25
N GLN A 963 -1.05 30.47 -24.69
CA GLN A 963 -0.91 31.36 -25.84
C GLN A 963 0.32 30.89 -26.64
N GLU A 964 0.45 31.31 -27.90
CA GLU A 964 1.62 31.00 -28.73
C GLU A 964 2.95 31.44 -28.08
N LYS A 965 3.00 32.65 -27.50
CA LYS A 965 4.19 33.18 -26.79
C LYS A 965 4.56 32.49 -25.46
N ASP A 966 3.84 31.43 -25.07
CA ASP A 966 4.22 30.51 -23.99
C ASP A 966 4.96 29.26 -24.53
N ILE A 967 4.92 28.99 -25.84
CA ILE A 967 5.56 27.82 -26.46
C ILE A 967 7.08 27.95 -26.34
N LEU A 968 7.69 27.04 -25.58
CA LEU A 968 9.14 27.00 -25.35
C LEU A 968 9.85 26.55 -26.64
N TRP A 969 10.78 27.37 -27.13
CA TRP A 969 11.59 27.08 -28.33
C TRP A 969 10.80 26.73 -29.61
N LYS A 970 9.62 27.34 -29.86
CA LYS A 970 8.78 27.10 -31.06
C LYS A 970 9.62 27.05 -32.36
N GLN A 971 10.40 28.10 -32.63
CA GLN A 971 11.25 28.17 -33.84
C GLN A 971 12.23 26.99 -33.96
N GLN A 972 12.92 26.59 -32.88
CA GLN A 972 13.85 25.45 -32.94
C GLN A 972 13.13 24.10 -33.10
N LEU A 973 11.88 24.00 -32.63
CA LEU A 973 11.03 22.81 -32.84
C LEU A 973 10.51 22.73 -34.28
N ASP A 974 10.13 23.86 -34.86
CA ASP A 974 9.67 23.97 -36.24
C ASP A 974 10.84 23.64 -37.20
N GLU A 975 11.98 24.31 -37.06
CA GLU A 975 13.20 24.07 -37.85
C GLU A 975 13.70 22.62 -37.69
N LEU A 976 13.57 22.01 -36.50
CA LEU A 976 13.88 20.60 -36.27
C LEU A 976 12.88 19.67 -36.96
N SER A 977 11.60 20.05 -37.05
CA SER A 977 10.55 19.29 -37.73
C SER A 977 10.73 19.30 -39.24
N ASP A 978 11.21 20.41 -39.81
CA ASP A 978 11.55 20.50 -41.23
C ASP A 978 12.79 19.67 -41.56
N ILE A 979 13.89 19.85 -40.80
CA ILE A 979 15.17 19.17 -41.03
C ILE A 979 15.06 17.65 -40.85
N ALA A 980 14.26 17.19 -39.88
CA ALA A 980 14.13 15.76 -39.55
C ALA A 980 12.81 15.13 -40.03
N SER A 981 12.08 15.74 -40.98
CA SER A 981 10.87 15.16 -41.55
C SER A 981 11.18 13.87 -42.35
N PRO A 982 10.38 12.79 -42.24
CA PRO A 982 9.18 12.61 -41.43
C PRO A 982 9.45 12.00 -40.03
N ARG A 983 10.72 11.87 -39.62
CA ARG A 983 11.13 11.25 -38.35
C ARG A 983 10.80 12.09 -37.12
N PHE A 984 10.75 13.42 -37.23
CA PHE A 984 10.22 14.30 -36.19
C PHE A 984 9.01 15.09 -36.72
N GLN A 985 7.98 15.21 -35.89
CA GLN A 985 6.81 16.04 -36.15
C GLN A 985 6.34 16.73 -34.87
N VAL A 986 6.01 18.02 -34.94
CA VAL A 986 5.45 18.78 -33.81
C VAL A 986 4.03 19.28 -34.12
N PHE A 987 3.16 19.13 -33.13
CA PHE A 987 1.76 19.55 -33.14
C PHE A 987 1.52 20.48 -31.94
N TYR A 988 0.97 21.66 -32.17
CA TYR A 988 0.71 22.63 -31.11
C TYR A 988 -0.78 22.75 -30.79
N THR A 989 -1.10 22.99 -29.52
CA THR A 989 -2.45 23.42 -29.12
C THR A 989 -2.41 24.57 -28.11
N VAL A 990 -3.29 25.56 -28.27
CA VAL A 990 -3.38 26.73 -27.37
C VAL A 990 -4.80 27.01 -26.92
N THR A 991 -4.97 27.36 -25.64
CA THR A 991 -6.28 27.73 -25.06
C THR A 991 -6.74 29.15 -25.40
N GLN A 992 -5.88 29.97 -25.98
CA GLN A 992 -6.11 31.36 -26.37
C GLN A 992 -5.40 31.59 -27.71
N THR A 993 -6.21 31.66 -28.76
CA THR A 993 -5.80 31.77 -30.16
C THR A 993 -5.58 33.22 -30.58
N THR A 994 -4.70 33.42 -31.56
CA THR A 994 -4.62 34.65 -32.38
C THR A 994 -5.41 34.42 -33.68
N PRO A 995 -5.81 35.48 -34.42
CA PRO A 995 -6.45 35.32 -35.74
C PRO A 995 -5.57 34.62 -36.79
N GLU A 996 -4.26 34.54 -36.52
CA GLU A 996 -3.20 33.99 -37.35
C GLU A 996 -2.79 32.56 -36.91
N TRP A 997 -3.52 31.94 -35.98
CA TRP A 997 -3.15 30.65 -35.39
C TRP A 997 -3.55 29.45 -36.26
N GLU A 998 -2.56 28.71 -36.75
CA GLU A 998 -2.75 27.55 -37.65
C GLU A 998 -2.74 26.17 -36.94
N GLY A 999 -2.63 26.13 -35.61
CA GLY A 999 -2.62 24.89 -34.82
C GLY A 999 -3.97 24.51 -34.20
N TYR A 1000 -4.01 23.44 -33.38
CA TYR A 1000 -5.24 23.03 -32.68
C TYR A 1000 -5.70 24.07 -31.65
N GLU A 1001 -7.00 24.34 -31.56
CA GLU A 1001 -7.58 25.24 -30.55
C GLU A 1001 -8.07 24.48 -29.30
N GLY A 1002 -7.86 25.08 -28.12
CA GLY A 1002 -8.47 24.66 -26.86
C GLY A 1002 -7.54 23.90 -25.93
N ARG A 1003 -7.99 22.73 -25.45
CA ARG A 1003 -7.20 21.79 -24.63
C ARG A 1003 -7.15 20.46 -25.36
N VAL A 1004 -6.05 19.72 -25.18
CA VAL A 1004 -5.90 18.34 -25.67
C VAL A 1004 -7.16 17.53 -25.38
N SER A 1005 -7.78 17.02 -26.43
CA SER A 1005 -9.02 16.25 -26.40
C SER A 1005 -8.81 14.82 -26.90
N MET A 1006 -9.83 13.97 -26.85
CA MET A 1006 -9.73 12.60 -27.38
C MET A 1006 -9.59 12.59 -28.90
N GLU A 1007 -10.18 13.55 -29.60
CA GLU A 1007 -10.12 13.71 -31.04
C GLU A 1007 -8.69 14.01 -31.49
N MET A 1008 -8.01 14.99 -30.87
CA MET A 1008 -6.60 15.31 -31.15
C MET A 1008 -5.66 14.12 -30.89
N LEU A 1009 -5.95 13.33 -29.85
CA LEU A 1009 -5.16 12.13 -29.54
C LEU A 1009 -5.38 11.02 -30.57
N LEU A 1010 -6.62 10.83 -31.06
CA LEU A 1010 -6.97 9.86 -32.09
C LEU A 1010 -6.42 10.21 -33.49
N GLU A 1011 -6.21 11.50 -33.77
CA GLU A 1011 -5.61 11.97 -35.02
C GLU A 1011 -4.09 11.79 -35.06
N ILE A 1012 -3.41 11.97 -33.91
CA ILE A 1012 -1.95 11.95 -33.82
C ILE A 1012 -1.40 10.53 -33.59
N LEU A 1013 -2.02 9.73 -32.72
CA LEU A 1013 -1.54 8.41 -32.25
C LEU A 1013 -1.94 7.25 -33.20
N PRO A 1014 -1.09 6.23 -33.37
CA PRO A 1014 -1.46 4.99 -34.05
C PRO A 1014 -2.44 4.17 -33.18
N PRO A 1015 -3.30 3.33 -33.78
CA PRO A 1015 -4.17 2.45 -33.00
C PRO A 1015 -3.35 1.56 -32.05
N PRO A 1016 -3.85 1.26 -30.82
CA PRO A 1016 -3.10 0.49 -29.84
C PRO A 1016 -2.54 -0.83 -30.41
N PRO A 1017 -1.21 -1.06 -30.34
CA PRO A 1017 -0.58 -2.25 -30.92
C PRO A 1017 -0.98 -3.54 -30.20
N SER A 1018 -0.70 -4.69 -30.82
CA SER A 1018 -0.96 -6.00 -30.21
C SER A 1018 -0.04 -6.25 -29.01
N ALA A 1019 -0.38 -7.24 -28.19
CA ALA A 1019 0.39 -7.58 -26.98
C ALA A 1019 1.86 -7.96 -27.26
N ASP A 1020 2.19 -8.35 -28.49
CA ASP A 1020 3.54 -8.74 -28.91
C ASP A 1020 4.36 -7.54 -29.43
N THR A 1021 3.72 -6.50 -29.99
CA THR A 1021 4.37 -5.24 -30.42
C THR A 1021 4.19 -4.08 -29.43
N GLU A 1022 3.60 -4.32 -28.25
CA GLU A 1022 3.43 -3.36 -27.15
C GLU A 1022 4.71 -2.57 -26.78
N ARG A 1023 5.89 -3.18 -26.96
CA ARG A 1023 7.20 -2.57 -26.67
C ARG A 1023 7.69 -1.58 -27.73
N GLU A 1024 7.12 -1.63 -28.94
CA GLU A 1024 7.56 -0.79 -30.06
C GLU A 1024 6.98 0.63 -29.99
N LEU A 1025 5.99 0.86 -29.10
CA LEU A 1025 5.31 2.14 -28.88
C LEU A 1025 5.59 2.70 -27.48
N PHE A 1026 6.16 3.91 -27.40
CA PHE A 1026 6.35 4.65 -26.15
C PHE A 1026 5.55 5.95 -26.13
N ILE A 1027 4.81 6.23 -25.05
CA ILE A 1027 4.02 7.45 -24.85
C ILE A 1027 4.47 8.19 -23.58
N GLY A 1028 5.32 9.20 -23.73
CA GLY A 1028 5.79 10.07 -22.65
C GLY A 1028 4.83 11.23 -22.39
N VAL A 1029 4.39 11.43 -21.14
CA VAL A 1029 3.44 12.51 -20.76
C VAL A 1029 4.01 13.35 -19.63
N CYS A 1030 3.98 14.68 -19.75
CA CYS A 1030 4.39 15.59 -18.67
C CYS A 1030 3.70 16.97 -18.74
N GLY A 1031 3.58 17.60 -17.58
CA GLY A 1031 2.89 18.87 -17.37
C GLY A 1031 2.36 18.96 -15.93
N PRO A 1032 1.56 19.98 -15.60
CA PRO A 1032 0.92 20.07 -14.28
C PRO A 1032 0.09 18.82 -13.97
N ASP A 1033 0.05 18.36 -12.71
CA ASP A 1033 -0.54 17.07 -12.32
C ASP A 1033 -1.95 16.84 -12.87
N ALA A 1034 -2.78 17.89 -12.86
CA ALA A 1034 -4.15 17.87 -13.38
C ALA A 1034 -4.23 17.66 -14.91
N PHE A 1035 -3.24 18.12 -15.67
CA PHE A 1035 -3.08 17.80 -17.08
C PHE A 1035 -2.56 16.37 -17.25
N THR A 1036 -1.44 16.04 -16.61
CA THR A 1036 -0.78 14.73 -16.75
C THR A 1036 -1.71 13.57 -16.39
N HIS A 1037 -2.46 13.66 -15.29
CA HIS A 1037 -3.47 12.66 -14.93
C HIS A 1037 -4.67 12.63 -15.89
N HIS A 1038 -5.04 13.75 -16.52
CA HIS A 1038 -6.14 13.79 -17.48
C HIS A 1038 -5.76 13.12 -18.80
N ILE A 1039 -4.56 13.41 -19.34
CA ILE A 1039 -4.01 12.72 -20.51
C ILE A 1039 -3.89 11.21 -20.24
N VAL A 1040 -3.31 10.82 -19.09
CA VAL A 1040 -3.15 9.40 -18.72
C VAL A 1040 -4.50 8.70 -18.51
N SER A 1041 -5.58 9.42 -18.18
CA SER A 1041 -6.95 8.86 -18.22
C SER A 1041 -7.38 8.64 -19.66
N MET A 1042 -7.33 9.66 -20.52
CA MET A 1042 -7.78 9.57 -21.91
C MET A 1042 -7.03 8.47 -22.69
N LEU A 1043 -5.73 8.31 -22.48
CA LEU A 1043 -4.94 7.23 -23.08
C LEU A 1043 -5.43 5.83 -22.63
N LYS A 1044 -5.84 5.67 -21.36
CA LYS A 1044 -6.41 4.41 -20.85
C LYS A 1044 -7.83 4.18 -21.35
N ASP A 1045 -8.62 5.24 -21.50
CA ASP A 1045 -9.95 5.19 -22.10
C ASP A 1045 -9.86 4.82 -23.61
N LEU A 1046 -8.77 5.22 -24.29
CA LEU A 1046 -8.35 4.80 -25.63
C LEU A 1046 -7.60 3.45 -25.67
N SER A 1047 -7.58 2.69 -24.56
CA SER A 1047 -6.99 1.34 -24.43
C SER A 1047 -5.46 1.22 -24.55
N TYR A 1048 -4.68 2.32 -24.48
CA TYR A 1048 -3.22 2.23 -24.31
C TYR A 1048 -2.86 1.76 -22.88
N THR A 1049 -1.84 0.90 -22.77
CA THR A 1049 -1.49 0.25 -21.50
C THR A 1049 -0.50 1.06 -20.65
N GLY A 1050 -0.34 0.67 -19.39
CA GLY A 1050 0.70 1.21 -18.51
C GLY A 1050 2.14 0.88 -18.92
N ARG A 1051 2.35 0.01 -19.92
CA ARG A 1051 3.68 -0.34 -20.46
C ARG A 1051 4.06 0.52 -21.66
N MET A 1052 3.09 0.98 -22.44
CA MET A 1052 3.28 2.01 -23.47
C MET A 1052 3.52 3.38 -22.81
N ILE A 1053 2.71 3.73 -21.82
CA ILE A 1053 2.70 5.06 -21.19
C ILE A 1053 3.81 5.22 -20.14
N HIS A 1054 4.45 6.39 -20.09
CA HIS A 1054 5.23 6.87 -18.95
C HIS A 1054 4.84 8.31 -18.62
N ALA A 1055 4.45 8.56 -17.37
CA ALA A 1055 4.11 9.88 -16.89
C ALA A 1055 5.26 10.43 -16.04
N PHE A 1056 5.94 11.47 -16.53
CA PHE A 1056 6.99 12.15 -15.78
C PHE A 1056 6.33 13.01 -14.70
N LEU A 1057 6.24 12.45 -13.48
CA LEU A 1057 5.76 13.12 -12.28
C LEU A 1057 6.95 13.59 -11.43
N ALA A 1058 6.70 14.64 -10.63
CA ALA A 1058 7.67 15.33 -9.78
C ALA A 1058 7.58 14.86 -8.32
#